data_AF-A0A8K0EU43-F1
#
_entry.id   AF-A0A8K0EU43-F1
#
_cell.length_a   1.000
_cell.length_b   1.000
_cell.length_c   1.000
_cell.angle_alpha   90.00
_cell.angle_beta   90.00
_cell.angle_gamma   90.00
#
_symmetry.space_group_name_H-M   'P 1'
#
loop_
_entity.id
_entity.type
_entity.pdbx_description
1 polymer ?
#
loop_
_entity_poly.entity_id
_entity_poly.type
_entity_poly.pdbx_seq_one_letter_code
_entity_poly.pdbx_strand_id
1 'polypeptide(L)'
;MADMDDGRQIRPTETINITVLRSRHLKGSKGDVLTSHVKAEFGTTSLGESAKIESSGDTAAEYNFNCNVQCDFDGPEGLDSIAHKPVLLTVIEVLPKEKKQKEEKTVVLGQCTVDLLPLLRGEIRHKATLALHPVVGSPLENLPSDLPKPELDILVTVQSPLLYEENLADTNLLRVTVESAFSLPDPWTPTPAPQFNYTVTLPLPVTAEKEVPVVFANGLLKPGQEKEPPQKKWMTVPNAQSGASFIPDSFLTASSYDEEDGDFRTKEDRSFRVEAESEKPKVVWNVERRCYLEQGAVTSFQNKIAMSRVWPVEIMRTPIPQASKGKGKKHLTPAPSAMERDDDVPVSFHGVAYVDMAPLLYPGVKKIRGAYKVMAFNEHEVFEKTKRTGGVAQEAARIASGLSRSTATPAKASKDGKEGKPKEGGKKPSTTKAADGSSSDMADQQAPPNLEGQQYVEARSYLILEFVLDKPLVPKRPPEELAKKVAEYIPPRPLFPRRTNGAQRAVEDFHTQVAGVANLLLDEFRELFGEEFIPGQETPDPRKLEERRKKLIYELNTSGKYFAFKEQLKHAVVKIVREKYLKTTAFASKEELQAFLSELYVYLVDQMHVGLSKVVSLEDQAPVPEPLTDSAQLKHFAREAEVNENFQLAERYYQERLARNRSDPDHWFDYGCFCLLTGNHAKAEECFKETVSIDQQHLPGLLLYGIVSAMEERHEMAETFFENATCVESDNVVAWTLLGLFYDGLGNDIRAEMAFSEANKLNVQAAIHKRDEEKAAMRRAHEEEGRTSVSDAGEREEGTPRESGEDVLSVPKVMETAATPTGDGAGAAAAAAAASVPPGSVKSSSSVAGSAKKGSVINQEKHGSQPAESVASRREGEGEGSRHSTPEVVREPTPVPSTSVYMQAVEFLLEVKATKSKFGDTKRSFAERALAHELLAKGGGPSAEYNVALARLHMQKKEYADAEACLKEATSMDFQNPDAWAMTGHLNYMRGDMAVAKDCYDRTLSFVRDAQDTHAIYLRLASICLQDAEFEKAKNTFLLACKHSPSCVSWLGVGIACYRLGELSEAEDALSEANILNNADPEVWGYLSLVCLQTGRQLEAEQAYKYAIKVGLHDEGLMSEIHDMQQTVGFGDPTF
;
A
#
# COMPACT_ATOMS: atom_id res chain seq x y z
N MET A 1 43.70 -16.49 29.08
CA MET A 1 43.79 -17.85 29.65
C MET A 1 42.98 -17.87 30.93
N ALA A 2 41.70 -18.17 30.77
CA ALA A 2 40.81 -18.68 31.78
C ALA A 2 39.73 -19.36 30.93
N ASP A 3 39.75 -20.69 30.86
CA ASP A 3 38.80 -21.42 30.03
C ASP A 3 37.44 -21.32 30.71
N MET A 4 36.53 -20.52 30.14
CA MET A 4 35.12 -20.64 30.47
C MET A 4 34.62 -21.90 29.77
N ASP A 5 34.62 -22.98 30.53
CA ASP A 5 33.95 -24.24 30.20
C ASP A 5 32.48 -23.91 29.85
N ASP A 6 32.09 -24.09 28.58
CA ASP A 6 30.78 -23.67 28.05
C ASP A 6 29.69 -24.68 28.47
N GLY A 7 29.49 -24.75 29.78
CA GLY A 7 28.71 -25.73 30.50
C GLY A 7 27.22 -25.54 30.30
N ARG A 8 26.73 -25.85 29.08
CA ARG A 8 25.30 -25.99 28.80
C ARG A 8 24.66 -26.89 29.86
N GLN A 9 23.81 -26.30 30.71
CA GLN A 9 22.94 -27.07 31.59
C GLN A 9 21.86 -27.73 30.73
N ILE A 10 22.16 -28.92 30.22
CA ILE A 10 21.19 -29.74 29.48
C ILE A 10 20.01 -29.99 30.42
N ARG A 11 18.83 -29.49 30.02
CA ARG A 11 17.60 -29.63 30.79
C ARG A 11 17.27 -31.13 30.96
N PRO A 12 16.94 -31.61 32.17
CA PRO A 12 16.54 -33.01 32.37
C PRO A 12 15.29 -33.35 31.56
N THR A 13 15.18 -34.60 31.15
CA THR A 13 14.10 -35.13 30.31
C THR A 13 12.73 -34.94 30.98
N GLU A 14 11.78 -34.30 30.29
CA GLU A 14 10.45 -34.02 30.85
C GLU A 14 9.49 -35.16 30.47
N THR A 15 8.78 -35.72 31.45
CA THR A 15 7.83 -36.81 31.22
C THR A 15 6.43 -36.24 30.92
N ILE A 16 6.01 -36.35 29.66
CA ILE A 16 4.64 -36.06 29.22
C ILE A 16 3.75 -37.23 29.64
N ASN A 17 2.81 -36.98 30.55
CA ASN A 17 1.86 -37.98 31.03
C ASN A 17 0.52 -37.82 30.29
N ILE A 18 0.04 -38.90 29.68
CA ILE A 18 -1.22 -38.96 28.94
C ILE A 18 -2.16 -39.90 29.69
N THR A 19 -3.22 -39.34 30.25
CA THR A 19 -4.31 -40.05 30.94
C THR A 19 -5.50 -40.22 30.01
N VAL A 20 -5.84 -41.46 29.69
CA VAL A 20 -7.12 -41.81 29.08
C VAL A 20 -8.14 -41.99 30.20
N LEU A 21 -9.04 -41.02 30.36
CA LEU A 21 -9.97 -40.97 31.50
C LEU A 21 -11.09 -41.98 31.33
N ARG A 22 -11.91 -41.82 30.28
CA ARG A 22 -13.09 -42.64 30.01
C ARG A 22 -13.54 -42.56 28.56
N SER A 23 -14.34 -43.52 28.11
CA SER A 23 -15.05 -43.47 26.82
C SER A 23 -16.56 -43.39 26.97
N ARG A 24 -17.25 -42.80 25.99
CA ARG A 24 -18.71 -42.74 25.87
C ARG A 24 -19.19 -43.42 24.58
N HIS A 25 -20.44 -43.90 24.61
CA HIS A 25 -21.18 -44.38 23.44
C HIS A 25 -20.49 -45.52 22.64
N LEU A 26 -19.74 -46.39 23.32
CA LEU A 26 -19.22 -47.61 22.71
C LEU A 26 -20.32 -48.67 22.53
N LYS A 27 -20.20 -49.50 21.50
CA LYS A 27 -21.03 -50.69 21.24
C LYS A 27 -20.15 -51.86 20.83
N GLY A 28 -20.48 -53.06 21.32
CA GLY A 28 -19.68 -54.28 21.11
C GLY A 28 -20.19 -55.16 19.96
N SER A 29 -19.38 -56.14 19.58
CA SER A 29 -19.68 -57.08 18.49
C SER A 29 -20.77 -58.11 18.83
N LYS A 30 -21.16 -58.22 20.10
CA LYS A 30 -22.10 -59.25 20.61
C LYS A 30 -23.27 -58.71 21.43
N GLY A 31 -23.43 -57.39 21.56
CA GLY A 31 -24.51 -56.74 22.32
C GLY A 31 -24.09 -55.39 22.90
N ASP A 32 -24.97 -54.76 23.68
CA ASP A 32 -24.66 -53.47 24.32
C ASP A 32 -23.66 -53.59 25.48
N VAL A 33 -23.48 -54.77 26.09
CA VAL A 33 -22.42 -55.02 27.10
C VAL A 33 -21.15 -55.55 26.43
N LEU A 34 -20.02 -54.90 26.71
CA LEU A 34 -18.72 -55.21 26.10
C LEU A 34 -17.58 -55.09 27.11
N THR A 35 -16.53 -55.90 26.94
CA THR A 35 -15.27 -55.74 27.67
C THR A 35 -14.22 -55.10 26.75
N SER A 36 -13.70 -53.93 27.10
CA SER A 36 -12.75 -53.17 26.29
C SER A 36 -11.47 -52.80 27.03
N HIS A 37 -10.44 -52.48 26.27
CA HIS A 37 -9.19 -51.86 26.74
C HIS A 37 -8.68 -50.88 25.68
N VAL A 38 -7.79 -49.97 26.08
CA VAL A 38 -7.16 -48.98 25.20
C VAL A 38 -5.67 -49.25 25.09
N LYS A 39 -5.16 -49.32 23.87
CA LYS A 39 -3.73 -49.36 23.56
C LYS A 39 -3.27 -47.96 23.14
N ALA A 40 -2.11 -47.52 23.64
CA ALA A 40 -1.47 -46.26 23.26
C ALA A 40 -0.14 -46.49 22.53
N GLU A 41 0.09 -45.76 21.44
CA GLU A 41 1.29 -45.84 20.60
C GLU A 41 1.78 -44.43 20.19
N PHE A 42 3.09 -44.24 20.10
CA PHE A 42 3.73 -42.98 19.66
C PHE A 42 4.74 -43.28 18.55
N GLY A 43 4.42 -42.89 17.32
CA GLY A 43 5.15 -43.34 16.13
C GLY A 43 5.13 -44.86 16.00
N THR A 44 6.31 -45.50 16.11
CA THR A 44 6.48 -46.97 16.12
C THR A 44 6.54 -47.59 17.53
N THR A 45 6.49 -46.78 18.58
CA THR A 45 6.70 -47.23 19.97
C THR A 45 5.36 -47.45 20.69
N SER A 46 5.12 -48.66 21.17
CA SER A 46 3.94 -48.96 22.02
C SER A 46 4.17 -48.42 23.44
N LEU A 47 3.30 -47.52 23.90
CA LEU A 47 3.40 -46.90 25.23
C LEU A 47 2.74 -47.76 26.33
N GLY A 48 1.74 -48.57 25.98
CA GLY A 48 1.11 -49.52 26.90
C GLY A 48 -0.34 -49.87 26.54
N GLU A 49 -0.96 -50.69 27.39
CA GLU A 49 -2.35 -51.14 27.28
C GLU A 49 -3.05 -50.97 28.64
N SER A 50 -4.32 -50.55 28.63
CA SER A 50 -5.12 -50.37 29.84
C SER A 50 -5.54 -51.70 30.49
N ALA A 51 -6.02 -51.61 31.74
CA ALA A 51 -6.86 -52.67 32.28
C ALA A 51 -8.10 -52.92 31.39
N LYS A 52 -8.60 -54.15 31.41
CA LYS A 52 -9.85 -54.54 30.73
C LYS A 52 -11.04 -54.12 31.59
N ILE A 53 -11.97 -53.38 31.00
CA ILE A 53 -13.13 -52.81 31.68
C ILE A 53 -14.40 -53.29 30.99
N GLU A 54 -15.36 -53.74 31.79
CA GLU A 54 -16.71 -54.06 31.33
C GLU A 54 -17.56 -52.78 31.33
N SER A 55 -18.27 -52.54 30.23
CA SER A 55 -19.09 -51.34 30.02
C SER A 55 -20.36 -51.69 29.26
N SER A 56 -21.32 -50.77 29.24
CA SER A 56 -22.56 -50.91 28.47
C SER A 56 -22.82 -49.66 27.65
N GLY A 57 -23.66 -49.73 26.60
CA GLY A 57 -23.93 -48.60 25.70
C GLY A 57 -24.31 -47.28 26.39
N ASP A 58 -24.96 -47.34 27.55
CA ASP A 58 -25.37 -46.19 28.37
C ASP A 58 -24.36 -45.83 29.50
N THR A 59 -23.38 -46.69 29.78
CA THR A 59 -22.43 -46.54 30.90
C THR A 59 -21.00 -46.34 30.40
N ALA A 60 -20.43 -45.17 30.65
CA ALA A 60 -19.06 -44.83 30.26
C ALA A 60 -18.01 -45.79 30.85
N ALA A 61 -17.07 -46.26 30.01
CA ALA A 61 -15.96 -47.12 30.46
C ALA A 61 -14.81 -46.25 31.01
N GLU A 62 -14.55 -46.28 32.32
CA GLU A 62 -13.59 -45.41 33.01
C GLU A 62 -12.17 -46.00 33.09
N TYR A 63 -11.44 -45.98 31.97
CA TYR A 63 -10.09 -46.55 31.86
C TYR A 63 -9.07 -46.03 32.88
N ASN A 64 -9.10 -44.73 33.19
CA ASN A 64 -8.12 -44.04 34.05
C ASN A 64 -6.65 -44.46 33.76
N PHE A 65 -6.34 -44.70 32.49
CA PHE A 65 -5.10 -45.33 32.04
C PHE A 65 -4.04 -44.28 31.76
N ASN A 66 -2.91 -44.38 32.47
CA ASN A 66 -1.77 -43.49 32.30
C ASN A 66 -0.69 -44.16 31.44
N CYS A 67 -0.29 -43.51 30.36
CA CYS A 67 0.93 -43.81 29.61
C CYS A 67 1.79 -42.55 29.49
N ASN A 68 3.08 -42.69 29.20
CA ASN A 68 4.00 -41.56 29.14
C ASN A 68 4.89 -41.54 27.89
N VAL A 69 5.28 -40.33 27.50
CA VAL A 69 6.29 -40.03 26.46
C VAL A 69 7.39 -39.22 27.13
N GLN A 70 8.65 -39.56 26.90
CA GLN A 70 9.77 -38.73 27.35
C GLN A 70 10.09 -37.68 26.30
N CYS A 71 10.23 -36.42 26.73
CA CYS A 71 10.71 -35.33 25.91
C CYS A 71 12.16 -35.02 26.29
N ASP A 72 13.08 -35.41 25.42
CA ASP A 72 14.51 -35.16 25.59
C ASP A 72 14.87 -33.75 25.08
N PHE A 73 15.77 -33.07 25.77
CA PHE A 73 16.28 -31.74 25.39
C PHE A 73 17.76 -31.77 24.93
N ASP A 74 18.34 -32.96 24.76
CA ASP A 74 19.70 -33.16 24.25
C ASP A 74 19.72 -33.05 22.72
N GLY A 75 19.37 -31.86 22.23
CA GLY A 75 19.16 -31.53 20.82
C GLY A 75 17.68 -31.34 20.43
N PRO A 76 17.41 -30.72 19.27
CA PRO A 76 16.07 -30.32 18.83
C PRO A 76 15.16 -31.50 18.40
N GLU A 77 15.73 -32.69 18.17
CA GLU A 77 15.02 -33.86 17.64
C GLU A 77 13.92 -34.38 18.60
N GLY A 78 14.10 -34.17 19.91
CA GLY A 78 13.06 -34.47 20.91
C GLY A 78 11.82 -33.60 20.74
N LEU A 79 11.99 -32.27 20.78
CA LEU A 79 10.91 -31.28 20.60
C LEU A 79 10.25 -31.37 19.23
N ASP A 80 11.03 -31.56 18.15
CA ASP A 80 10.49 -31.78 16.81
C ASP A 80 9.63 -33.06 16.75
N SER A 81 10.00 -34.12 17.48
CA SER A 81 9.19 -35.34 17.54
C SER A 81 7.81 -35.10 18.18
N ILE A 82 7.73 -34.25 19.21
CA ILE A 82 6.46 -33.83 19.83
C ILE A 82 5.62 -32.98 18.85
N ALA A 83 6.26 -32.21 17.97
CA ALA A 83 5.57 -31.35 17.01
C ALA A 83 4.79 -32.13 15.94
N HIS A 84 5.31 -33.28 15.48
CA HIS A 84 4.78 -34.00 14.31
C HIS A 84 4.24 -35.42 14.55
N LYS A 85 4.51 -36.03 15.71
CA LYS A 85 4.00 -37.37 16.04
C LYS A 85 2.84 -37.23 17.03
N PRO A 86 1.60 -37.55 16.64
CA PRO A 86 0.52 -37.69 17.60
C PRO A 86 0.65 -39.01 18.38
N VAL A 87 -0.07 -39.12 19.48
CA VAL A 87 -0.26 -40.41 20.18
C VAL A 87 -1.51 -41.08 19.62
N LEU A 88 -1.35 -42.27 19.04
CA LEU A 88 -2.47 -43.08 18.55
C LEU A 88 -3.07 -43.88 19.73
N LEU A 89 -4.38 -43.69 19.96
CA LEU A 89 -5.16 -44.46 20.91
C LEU A 89 -6.08 -45.40 20.14
N THR A 90 -5.97 -46.71 20.40
CA THR A 90 -6.79 -47.76 19.77
C THR A 90 -7.65 -48.44 20.83
N VAL A 91 -8.97 -48.42 20.66
CA VAL A 91 -9.93 -49.08 21.57
C VAL A 91 -10.26 -50.48 21.04
N ILE A 92 -10.09 -51.49 21.89
CA ILE A 92 -10.14 -52.90 21.50
C ILE A 92 -11.10 -53.68 22.42
N GLU A 93 -12.12 -54.30 21.83
CA GLU A 93 -13.03 -55.25 22.47
C GLU A 93 -12.35 -56.61 22.65
N VAL A 94 -12.62 -57.27 23.77
CA VAL A 94 -12.14 -58.60 24.15
C VAL A 94 -13.35 -59.54 24.19
N LEU A 95 -13.43 -60.51 23.26
CA LEU A 95 -14.56 -61.42 23.19
C LEU A 95 -14.43 -62.58 24.21
N PRO A 96 -15.55 -63.04 24.81
CA PRO A 96 -15.52 -64.16 25.77
C PRO A 96 -14.89 -65.44 25.19
N LYS A 97 -14.03 -66.10 25.99
CA LYS A 97 -13.37 -67.36 25.62
C LYS A 97 -14.36 -68.49 25.37
N GLU A 98 -14.38 -69.01 24.15
CA GLU A 98 -15.06 -70.27 23.84
C GLU A 98 -14.24 -71.47 24.36
N LYS A 99 -14.92 -72.54 24.82
CA LYS A 99 -14.37 -73.68 25.60
C LYS A 99 -13.30 -74.54 24.91
N LYS A 100 -12.71 -74.10 23.79
CA LYS A 100 -11.62 -74.77 23.06
C LYS A 100 -10.50 -73.83 22.59
N GLN A 101 -10.59 -72.51 22.82
CA GLN A 101 -9.56 -71.55 22.39
C GLN A 101 -8.52 -71.32 23.49
N LYS A 102 -7.25 -71.15 23.08
CA LYS A 102 -6.10 -70.94 23.98
C LYS A 102 -5.79 -69.45 24.21
N GLU A 103 -6.22 -68.59 23.30
CA GLU A 103 -6.01 -67.15 23.27
C GLU A 103 -7.36 -66.42 23.21
N GLU A 104 -7.38 -65.13 23.53
CA GLU A 104 -8.58 -64.30 23.52
C GLU A 104 -8.77 -63.66 22.15
N LYS A 105 -9.93 -63.83 21.53
CA LYS A 105 -10.23 -63.14 20.26
C LYS A 105 -10.60 -61.69 20.54
N THR A 106 -9.82 -60.76 20.01
CA THR A 106 -10.08 -59.31 20.09
C THR A 106 -10.71 -58.77 18.80
N VAL A 107 -11.32 -57.59 18.90
CA VAL A 107 -11.84 -56.79 17.78
C VAL A 107 -11.47 -55.33 18.01
N VAL A 108 -10.91 -54.65 17.02
CA VAL A 108 -10.65 -53.20 17.10
C VAL A 108 -11.96 -52.46 16.88
N LEU A 109 -12.40 -51.69 17.88
CA LEU A 109 -13.62 -50.88 17.78
C LEU A 109 -13.34 -49.58 17.02
N GLY A 110 -12.25 -48.90 17.32
CA GLY A 110 -11.89 -47.65 16.66
C GLY A 110 -10.58 -47.04 17.15
N GLN A 111 -10.21 -45.92 16.53
CA GLN A 111 -8.95 -45.21 16.76
C GLN A 111 -9.16 -43.69 16.85
N CYS A 112 -8.30 -43.00 17.61
CA CYS A 112 -8.21 -41.55 17.61
C CYS A 112 -6.77 -41.09 17.91
N THR A 113 -6.39 -39.90 17.43
CA THR A 113 -5.05 -39.32 17.63
C THR A 113 -5.07 -38.16 18.63
N VAL A 114 -4.16 -38.19 19.60
CA VAL A 114 -3.88 -37.06 20.50
C VAL A 114 -2.83 -36.16 19.86
N ASP A 115 -3.15 -34.89 19.65
CA ASP A 115 -2.19 -33.86 19.25
C ASP A 115 -1.42 -33.35 20.50
N LEU A 116 -0.09 -33.27 20.41
CA LEU A 116 0.78 -32.79 21.49
C LEU A 116 1.25 -31.33 21.28
N LEU A 117 0.90 -30.71 20.15
CA LEU A 117 1.22 -29.31 19.84
C LEU A 117 0.85 -28.29 20.96
N PRO A 118 -0.25 -28.43 21.73
CA PRO A 118 -0.55 -27.51 22.84
C PRO A 118 0.58 -27.39 23.87
N LEU A 119 1.32 -28.48 24.13
CA LEU A 119 2.44 -28.48 25.07
C LEU A 119 3.63 -27.63 24.58
N LEU A 120 3.84 -27.60 23.26
CA LEU A 120 4.85 -26.76 22.60
C LEU A 120 4.42 -25.29 22.50
N ARG A 121 3.16 -24.97 22.82
CA ARG A 121 2.67 -23.59 23.02
C ARG A 121 2.70 -23.15 24.48
N GLY A 122 3.30 -23.95 25.37
CA GLY A 122 3.45 -23.65 26.80
C GLY A 122 2.35 -24.21 27.71
N GLU A 123 1.33 -24.92 27.18
CA GLU A 123 0.31 -25.53 28.03
C GLU A 123 0.93 -26.66 28.89
N ILE A 124 0.85 -26.54 30.22
CA ILE A 124 1.24 -27.62 31.15
C ILE A 124 0.17 -28.70 31.31
N ARG A 125 -1.07 -28.41 30.91
CA ARG A 125 -2.24 -29.27 31.11
C ARG A 125 -3.26 -29.06 30.01
N HIS A 126 -3.38 -30.04 29.11
CA HIS A 126 -4.35 -30.05 28.02
C HIS A 126 -5.44 -31.10 28.29
N LYS A 127 -6.71 -30.77 28.08
CA LYS A 127 -7.83 -31.72 28.24
C LYS A 127 -8.74 -31.66 27.02
N ALA A 128 -8.96 -32.80 26.37
CA ALA A 128 -9.77 -32.91 25.16
C ALA A 128 -10.76 -34.06 25.25
N THR A 129 -11.81 -33.98 24.43
CA THR A 129 -12.69 -35.11 24.09
C THR A 129 -12.45 -35.40 22.61
N LEU A 130 -12.02 -36.62 22.31
CA LEU A 130 -11.69 -37.04 20.95
C LEU A 130 -12.78 -37.94 20.39
N ALA A 131 -13.19 -37.71 19.15
CA ALA A 131 -14.07 -38.63 18.43
C ALA A 131 -13.32 -39.93 18.10
N LEU A 132 -13.94 -41.08 18.36
CA LEU A 132 -13.36 -42.39 18.04
C LEU A 132 -13.77 -42.81 16.63
N HIS A 133 -12.82 -42.84 15.70
CA HIS A 133 -13.09 -43.19 14.32
C HIS A 133 -13.18 -44.72 14.15
N PRO A 134 -14.25 -45.25 13.53
CA PRO A 134 -14.40 -46.69 13.32
C PRO A 134 -13.36 -47.22 12.32
N VAL A 135 -12.82 -48.39 12.64
CA VAL A 135 -11.95 -49.18 11.76
C VAL A 135 -12.82 -50.07 10.86
N VAL A 136 -12.36 -50.37 9.64
CA VAL A 136 -13.09 -51.20 8.67
C VAL A 136 -13.40 -52.58 9.25
N GLY A 137 -14.67 -52.97 9.25
CA GLY A 137 -15.17 -54.19 9.90
C GLY A 137 -15.54 -54.04 11.39
N SER A 138 -15.54 -52.82 11.93
CA SER A 138 -15.96 -52.53 13.31
C SER A 138 -17.49 -52.49 13.46
N PRO A 139 -18.06 -52.91 14.61
CA PRO A 139 -19.45 -52.63 14.97
C PRO A 139 -19.83 -51.15 14.91
N LEU A 140 -18.86 -50.24 15.05
CA LEU A 140 -19.05 -48.79 15.06
C LEU A 140 -19.10 -48.15 13.65
N GLU A 141 -18.81 -48.92 12.59
CA GLU A 141 -18.73 -48.42 11.20
C GLU A 141 -20.10 -48.05 10.61
N ASN A 142 -21.17 -48.72 11.05
CA ASN A 142 -22.54 -48.59 10.51
C ASN A 142 -23.53 -48.00 11.54
N LEU A 143 -23.07 -47.08 12.39
CA LEU A 143 -23.94 -46.38 13.34
C LEU A 143 -24.91 -45.41 12.61
N PRO A 144 -26.22 -45.45 12.90
CA PRO A 144 -27.18 -44.44 12.41
C PRO A 144 -26.78 -43.01 12.77
N SER A 145 -27.12 -42.06 11.90
CA SER A 145 -26.88 -40.61 12.06
C SER A 145 -27.41 -40.02 13.37
N ASP A 146 -28.46 -40.63 13.91
CA ASP A 146 -29.28 -40.10 15.00
C ASP A 146 -28.75 -40.54 16.39
N LEU A 147 -27.68 -41.35 16.42
CA LEU A 147 -27.00 -41.77 17.65
C LEU A 147 -25.76 -40.91 17.91
N PRO A 148 -25.42 -40.62 19.19
CA PRO A 148 -24.18 -39.94 19.52
C PRO A 148 -22.98 -40.78 19.11
N LYS A 149 -21.96 -40.11 18.57
CA LYS A 149 -20.71 -40.76 18.12
C LYS A 149 -19.92 -41.27 19.34
N PRO A 150 -19.14 -42.36 19.19
CA PRO A 150 -18.24 -42.84 20.23
C PRO A 150 -17.13 -41.81 20.50
N GLU A 151 -16.83 -41.57 21.78
CA GLU A 151 -15.92 -40.52 22.24
C GLU A 151 -14.96 -41.02 23.31
N LEU A 152 -13.79 -40.37 23.43
CA LEU A 152 -12.76 -40.64 24.43
C LEU A 152 -12.34 -39.33 25.14
N ASP A 153 -12.58 -39.23 26.44
CA ASP A 153 -12.08 -38.12 27.27
C ASP A 153 -10.61 -38.39 27.65
N ILE A 154 -9.73 -37.43 27.37
CA ILE A 154 -8.30 -37.50 27.69
C ILE A 154 -7.82 -36.28 28.49
N LEU A 155 -6.67 -36.45 29.16
CA LEU A 155 -5.96 -35.41 29.89
C LEU A 155 -4.45 -35.62 29.68
N VAL A 156 -3.75 -34.61 29.16
CA VAL A 156 -2.30 -34.59 28.98
C VAL A 156 -1.69 -33.58 29.96
N THR A 157 -0.60 -33.96 30.62
CA THR A 157 0.07 -33.13 31.65
C THR A 157 1.59 -33.30 31.65
N VAL A 158 2.29 -32.18 31.85
CA VAL A 158 3.73 -32.11 32.18
C VAL A 158 3.93 -31.43 33.53
N GLN A 159 5.09 -31.59 34.16
CA GLN A 159 5.42 -30.92 35.42
C GLN A 159 5.88 -29.48 35.19
N SER A 160 6.58 -29.24 34.06
CA SER A 160 7.04 -27.91 33.65
C SER A 160 6.78 -27.65 32.15
N PRO A 161 6.58 -26.39 31.72
CA PRO A 161 6.32 -26.07 30.30
C PRO A 161 7.44 -26.57 29.39
N LEU A 162 7.13 -27.20 28.26
CA LEU A 162 8.17 -27.69 27.34
C LEU A 162 9.03 -26.55 26.79
N LEU A 163 8.43 -25.37 26.58
CA LEU A 163 9.09 -24.11 26.26
C LEU A 163 8.59 -23.01 27.20
N TYR A 164 9.49 -22.14 27.68
CA TYR A 164 9.15 -20.95 28.47
C TYR A 164 8.90 -19.75 27.54
N GLU A 165 8.29 -18.66 28.03
CA GLU A 165 7.92 -17.49 27.22
C GLU A 165 9.11 -16.88 26.45
N GLU A 166 10.30 -16.83 27.05
CA GLU A 166 11.54 -16.39 26.40
C GLU A 166 11.91 -17.30 25.21
N ASN A 167 11.93 -18.62 25.40
CA ASN A 167 12.20 -19.57 24.31
C ASN A 167 11.08 -19.55 23.26
N LEU A 168 9.82 -19.38 23.68
CA LEU A 168 8.70 -19.24 22.77
C LEU A 168 8.85 -17.99 21.91
N ALA A 169 9.39 -16.88 22.43
CA ALA A 169 9.62 -15.65 21.68
C ALA A 169 10.53 -15.91 20.45
N ASP A 170 11.68 -16.53 20.69
CA ASP A 170 12.77 -16.74 19.73
C ASP A 170 12.64 -17.98 18.83
N THR A 171 11.60 -18.80 19.00
CA THR A 171 11.38 -20.04 18.25
C THR A 171 10.17 -19.96 17.33
N ASN A 172 10.10 -20.89 16.36
CA ASN A 172 9.02 -20.92 15.38
C ASN A 172 8.62 -22.36 15.02
N LEU A 173 7.42 -22.52 14.44
CA LEU A 173 6.90 -23.79 13.97
C LEU A 173 6.56 -23.67 12.49
N LEU A 174 7.34 -24.34 11.62
CA LEU A 174 7.12 -24.38 10.19
C LEU A 174 6.28 -25.60 9.81
N ARG A 175 5.08 -25.40 9.27
CA ARG A 175 4.21 -26.46 8.76
C ARG A 175 4.39 -26.55 7.25
N VAL A 176 4.89 -27.69 6.78
CA VAL A 176 5.06 -27.99 5.36
C VAL A 176 3.96 -28.98 4.95
N THR A 177 3.17 -28.64 3.95
CA THR A 177 2.13 -29.50 3.39
C THR A 177 2.47 -29.86 1.96
N VAL A 178 2.47 -31.16 1.66
CA VAL A 178 2.52 -31.67 0.27
C VAL A 178 1.11 -32.13 -0.08
N GLU A 179 0.46 -31.42 -1.00
CA GLU A 179 -0.91 -31.75 -1.44
C GLU A 179 -0.85 -32.87 -2.49
N SER A 180 -0.42 -32.54 -3.71
CA SER A 180 -0.41 -33.47 -4.85
C SER A 180 0.59 -33.06 -5.95
N ALA A 181 0.99 -34.03 -6.76
CA ALA A 181 1.72 -33.86 -8.01
C ALA A 181 0.81 -34.12 -9.22
N PHE A 182 0.86 -33.22 -10.22
CA PHE A 182 -0.02 -33.21 -11.39
C PHE A 182 0.76 -33.24 -12.71
N SER A 183 0.07 -33.63 -13.79
CA SER A 183 0.61 -33.77 -15.16
C SER A 183 1.91 -34.60 -15.17
N LEU A 184 1.80 -35.83 -14.67
CA LEU A 184 2.91 -36.74 -14.39
C LEU A 184 3.54 -37.34 -15.68
N PRO A 185 4.79 -37.84 -15.62
CA PRO A 185 5.42 -38.60 -16.71
C PRO A 185 4.62 -39.85 -17.12
N ASP A 186 4.52 -40.13 -18.42
CA ASP A 186 3.74 -41.26 -18.99
C ASP A 186 3.96 -42.63 -18.30
N PRO A 187 5.17 -43.01 -17.82
CA PRO A 187 5.36 -44.28 -17.11
C PRO A 187 4.66 -44.38 -15.76
N TRP A 188 4.09 -43.29 -15.22
CA TRP A 188 3.39 -43.25 -13.93
C TRP A 188 1.90 -43.60 -14.13
N THR A 189 1.63 -44.81 -14.65
CA THR A 189 0.27 -45.32 -14.85
C THR A 189 -0.33 -45.92 -13.56
N PRO A 190 -1.61 -45.67 -13.24
CA PRO A 190 -2.26 -46.24 -12.07
C PRO A 190 -2.52 -47.74 -12.25
N THR A 191 -1.61 -48.58 -11.76
CA THR A 191 -1.73 -50.05 -11.82
C THR A 191 -2.47 -50.64 -10.61
N PRO A 192 -3.16 -51.80 -10.72
CA PRO A 192 -3.99 -52.39 -9.64
C PRO A 192 -3.25 -52.82 -8.35
N ALA A 193 -1.93 -52.68 -8.29
CA ALA A 193 -1.12 -52.87 -7.09
C ALA A 193 -0.01 -51.82 -7.07
N PRO A 194 0.32 -51.22 -5.91
CA PRO A 194 1.44 -50.29 -5.79
C PRO A 194 2.76 -51.06 -5.91
N GLN A 195 3.53 -50.76 -6.97
CA GLN A 195 4.86 -51.33 -7.19
C GLN A 195 5.98 -50.40 -6.69
N PHE A 196 5.70 -49.11 -6.63
CA PHE A 196 6.64 -48.05 -6.31
C PHE A 196 6.10 -47.16 -5.19
N ASN A 197 7.03 -46.60 -4.40
CA ASN A 197 6.79 -45.55 -3.45
C ASN A 197 7.11 -44.20 -4.11
N TYR A 198 6.20 -43.24 -4.00
CA TYR A 198 6.37 -41.88 -4.48
C TYR A 198 6.71 -40.97 -3.30
N THR A 199 7.87 -40.34 -3.36
CA THR A 199 8.45 -39.59 -2.24
C THR A 199 8.84 -38.17 -2.66
N VAL A 200 8.41 -37.18 -1.88
CA VAL A 200 8.87 -35.80 -1.96
C VAL A 200 9.77 -35.52 -0.75
N THR A 201 10.82 -34.73 -0.89
CA THR A 201 11.73 -34.39 0.21
C THR A 201 12.28 -32.97 0.08
N LEU A 202 12.60 -32.34 1.20
CA LEU A 202 13.36 -31.08 1.24
C LEU A 202 14.32 -31.07 2.43
N PRO A 203 15.50 -30.45 2.34
CA PRO A 203 16.30 -30.15 3.51
C PRO A 203 15.64 -29.03 4.33
N LEU A 204 15.65 -29.12 5.66
CA LEU A 204 15.33 -27.99 6.54
C LEU A 204 16.38 -27.85 7.65
N PRO A 205 16.75 -26.61 8.06
CA PRO A 205 17.62 -26.40 9.20
C PRO A 205 16.92 -26.86 10.48
N VAL A 206 17.61 -27.67 11.27
CA VAL A 206 17.17 -28.12 12.60
C VAL A 206 18.04 -27.48 13.69
N THR A 207 19.27 -27.08 13.35
CA THR A 207 20.08 -26.12 14.12
C THR A 207 20.64 -25.04 13.18
N ALA A 208 21.47 -24.13 13.70
CA ALA A 208 22.18 -23.15 12.88
C ALA A 208 23.01 -23.80 11.75
N GLU A 209 23.66 -24.94 12.04
CA GLU A 209 24.63 -25.61 11.16
C GLU A 209 24.05 -26.87 10.48
N LYS A 210 23.15 -27.61 11.14
CA LYS A 210 22.63 -28.91 10.67
C LYS A 210 21.30 -28.74 9.92
N GLU A 211 21.28 -29.12 8.64
CA GLU A 211 20.04 -29.44 7.93
C GLU A 211 19.74 -30.95 8.00
N VAL A 212 18.45 -31.33 7.91
CA VAL A 212 17.98 -32.72 7.86
C VAL A 212 16.90 -32.84 6.76
N PRO A 213 16.85 -33.93 5.98
CA PRO A 213 15.78 -34.14 5.00
C PRO A 213 14.44 -34.46 5.66
N VAL A 214 13.41 -33.72 5.27
CA VAL A 214 12.01 -33.94 5.68
C VAL A 214 11.27 -34.66 4.55
N VAL A 215 10.87 -35.91 4.81
CA VAL A 215 10.56 -36.91 3.78
C VAL A 215 9.07 -37.29 3.75
N PHE A 216 8.36 -36.85 2.71
CA PHE A 216 6.96 -37.16 2.44
C PHE A 216 6.86 -38.42 1.56
N ALA A 217 6.98 -39.58 2.20
CA ALA A 217 6.82 -40.89 1.55
C ALA A 217 5.35 -41.30 1.38
N ASN A 218 5.13 -42.40 0.65
CA ASN A 218 3.86 -43.12 0.49
C ASN A 218 2.77 -42.35 -0.26
N GLY A 219 3.15 -41.52 -1.24
CA GLY A 219 2.20 -40.86 -2.14
C GLY A 219 1.35 -41.87 -2.93
N LEU A 220 0.04 -41.59 -3.05
CA LEU A 220 -0.92 -42.47 -3.71
C LEU A 220 -1.21 -42.00 -5.13
N LEU A 221 -0.77 -42.78 -6.13
CA LEU A 221 -1.10 -42.54 -7.53
C LEU A 221 -2.57 -42.87 -7.81
N LYS A 222 -3.34 -41.88 -8.27
CA LYS A 222 -4.80 -41.94 -8.47
C LYS A 222 -5.21 -41.41 -9.86
N PRO A 223 -6.35 -41.86 -10.41
CA PRO A 223 -6.93 -41.27 -11.62
C PRO A 223 -7.47 -39.85 -11.34
N GLY A 224 -7.47 -38.98 -12.36
CA GLY A 224 -7.81 -37.55 -12.20
C GLY A 224 -9.20 -37.29 -11.62
N GLN A 225 -10.19 -38.08 -12.05
CA GLN A 225 -11.61 -37.91 -11.68
C GLN A 225 -11.90 -38.24 -10.20
N GLU A 226 -10.97 -38.83 -9.45
CA GLU A 226 -11.17 -39.15 -8.04
C GLU A 226 -11.06 -37.89 -7.16
N LYS A 227 -12.11 -37.59 -6.39
CA LYS A 227 -12.14 -36.48 -5.42
C LYS A 227 -11.78 -36.99 -4.02
N GLU A 228 -10.70 -36.46 -3.46
CA GLU A 228 -10.33 -36.68 -2.04
C GLU A 228 -11.14 -35.77 -1.10
N PRO A 229 -11.31 -36.17 0.18
CA PRO A 229 -11.71 -35.22 1.22
C PRO A 229 -10.62 -34.15 1.41
N PRO A 230 -10.95 -32.86 1.55
CA PRO A 230 -9.98 -31.77 1.65
C PRO A 230 -9.38 -31.63 3.07
N GLN A 231 -9.00 -32.74 3.70
CA GLN A 231 -8.46 -32.78 5.07
C GLN A 231 -7.02 -33.30 5.09
N LYS A 232 -6.16 -32.67 5.90
CA LYS A 232 -4.74 -33.02 5.99
C LYS A 232 -4.52 -34.29 6.80
N LYS A 233 -3.49 -35.07 6.43
CA LYS A 233 -3.12 -36.36 7.02
C LYS A 233 -1.82 -36.23 7.82
N TRP A 234 -1.69 -37.05 8.86
CA TRP A 234 -0.45 -37.14 9.63
C TRP A 234 0.65 -37.85 8.85
N MET A 235 1.87 -37.31 8.89
CA MET A 235 3.05 -37.94 8.25
C MET A 235 3.44 -39.29 8.89
N THR A 236 3.35 -39.41 10.22
CA THR A 236 4.13 -40.41 10.97
C THR A 236 3.27 -41.28 11.90
N VAL A 237 2.17 -41.85 11.39
CA VAL A 237 1.28 -42.75 12.16
C VAL A 237 0.98 -44.05 11.39
N PRO A 238 1.92 -45.02 11.35
CA PRO A 238 1.81 -46.20 10.48
C PRO A 238 0.61 -47.11 10.77
N ASN A 239 0.10 -47.09 12.01
CA ASN A 239 -0.98 -47.96 12.47
C ASN A 239 -2.37 -47.29 12.45
N ALA A 240 -2.47 -46.02 12.06
CA ALA A 240 -3.75 -45.30 12.02
C ALA A 240 -4.53 -45.58 10.72
N GLN A 241 -5.82 -45.84 10.87
CA GLN A 241 -6.74 -46.18 9.79
C GLN A 241 -7.97 -45.26 9.82
N SER A 242 -8.71 -45.20 8.71
CA SER A 242 -9.97 -44.45 8.63
C SER A 242 -9.75 -42.97 9.02
N GLY A 243 -10.68 -42.37 9.78
CA GLY A 243 -10.56 -40.99 10.24
C GLY A 243 -9.33 -40.69 11.13
N ALA A 244 -8.74 -41.70 11.79
CA ALA A 244 -7.58 -41.49 12.67
C ALA A 244 -6.27 -41.19 11.90
N SER A 245 -6.23 -41.36 10.58
CA SER A 245 -5.10 -40.95 9.75
C SER A 245 -5.05 -39.43 9.50
N PHE A 246 -6.13 -38.70 9.81
CA PHE A 246 -6.26 -37.28 9.56
C PHE A 246 -5.93 -36.41 10.78
N ILE A 247 -5.49 -35.18 10.52
CA ILE A 247 -5.25 -34.15 11.52
C ILE A 247 -6.60 -33.51 11.89
N PRO A 248 -6.99 -33.43 13.17
CA PRO A 248 -8.19 -32.71 13.60
C PRO A 248 -8.16 -31.25 13.13
N ASP A 249 -9.30 -30.77 12.64
CA ASP A 249 -9.56 -29.38 12.23
C ASP A 249 -8.57 -28.75 11.22
N SER A 250 -7.74 -29.56 10.55
CA SER A 250 -6.76 -29.10 9.56
C SER A 250 -7.17 -29.50 8.14
N PHE A 251 -7.55 -28.50 7.35
CA PHE A 251 -8.08 -28.65 6.00
C PHE A 251 -7.15 -28.05 4.95
N LEU A 252 -7.31 -28.49 3.70
CA LEU A 252 -6.63 -27.90 2.53
C LEU A 252 -7.28 -26.55 2.21
N THR A 253 -6.46 -25.51 2.02
CA THR A 253 -6.95 -24.16 1.72
C THR A 253 -7.09 -23.98 0.21
N ALA A 254 -8.32 -23.77 -0.28
CA ALA A 254 -8.52 -23.28 -1.64
C ALA A 254 -8.17 -21.78 -1.71
N SER A 255 -7.08 -21.43 -2.41
CA SER A 255 -6.78 -20.06 -2.85
C SER A 255 -7.21 -19.87 -4.31
N SER A 256 -7.32 -18.62 -4.79
CA SER A 256 -7.37 -18.43 -6.24
C SER A 256 -6.00 -18.72 -6.86
N TYR A 257 -5.97 -19.14 -8.12
CA TYR A 257 -4.72 -19.36 -8.86
C TYR A 257 -3.91 -18.07 -9.06
N ASP A 258 -4.59 -16.92 -9.00
CA ASP A 258 -4.02 -15.59 -9.20
C ASP A 258 -3.30 -15.07 -7.92
N GLU A 259 -3.60 -15.65 -6.75
CA GLU A 259 -3.00 -15.36 -5.43
C GLU A 259 -1.96 -16.39 -4.97
N GLU A 260 -1.72 -17.47 -5.74
CA GLU A 260 -0.71 -18.48 -5.39
C GLU A 260 0.73 -17.95 -5.62
N ASP A 261 1.68 -18.45 -4.83
CA ASP A 261 3.13 -18.15 -4.89
C ASP A 261 3.89 -18.98 -5.94
N GLY A 262 3.20 -19.83 -6.71
CA GLY A 262 3.81 -20.80 -7.63
C GLY A 262 4.30 -20.24 -8.96
N ASP A 263 4.74 -21.12 -9.87
CA ASP A 263 5.11 -20.77 -11.25
C ASP A 263 3.87 -20.59 -12.14
N PHE A 264 2.87 -21.46 -11.97
CA PHE A 264 1.71 -21.59 -12.87
C PHE A 264 0.57 -20.62 -12.49
N ARG A 265 0.82 -19.31 -12.64
CA ARG A 265 -0.13 -18.22 -12.36
C ARG A 265 -0.75 -17.58 -13.61
N THR A 266 -0.28 -17.91 -14.82
CA THR A 266 -0.72 -17.23 -16.06
C THR A 266 -2.15 -17.62 -16.50
N LYS A 267 -2.76 -16.86 -17.41
CA LYS A 267 -4.09 -17.17 -17.96
C LYS A 267 -4.08 -18.48 -18.76
N GLU A 268 -2.97 -18.71 -19.44
CA GLU A 268 -2.64 -19.90 -20.22
C GLU A 268 -2.49 -21.09 -19.27
N ASP A 269 -1.68 -20.95 -18.22
CA ASP A 269 -1.46 -22.00 -17.21
C ASP A 269 -2.73 -22.36 -16.45
N ARG A 270 -3.62 -21.39 -16.18
CA ARG A 270 -4.92 -21.63 -15.55
C ARG A 270 -5.77 -22.63 -16.34
N SER A 271 -5.76 -22.57 -17.67
CA SER A 271 -6.49 -23.53 -18.51
C SER A 271 -5.88 -24.94 -18.41
N PHE A 272 -4.55 -25.03 -18.51
CA PHE A 272 -3.78 -26.27 -18.36
C PHE A 272 -3.95 -26.92 -16.98
N ARG A 273 -3.99 -26.12 -15.90
CA ARG A 273 -4.21 -26.60 -14.53
C ARG A 273 -5.60 -27.18 -14.35
N VAL A 274 -6.65 -26.55 -14.88
CA VAL A 274 -8.02 -27.09 -14.80
C VAL A 274 -8.14 -28.45 -15.52
N GLU A 275 -7.49 -28.62 -16.67
CA GLU A 275 -7.37 -29.92 -17.36
C GLU A 275 -6.57 -30.94 -16.51
N ALA A 276 -5.37 -30.56 -16.05
CA ALA A 276 -4.48 -31.46 -15.32
C ALA A 276 -4.98 -31.87 -13.92
N GLU A 277 -5.73 -30.99 -13.23
CA GLU A 277 -6.28 -31.25 -11.89
C GLU A 277 -7.56 -32.12 -11.94
N SER A 278 -8.21 -32.23 -13.11
CA SER A 278 -9.49 -32.95 -13.28
C SER A 278 -9.41 -34.24 -14.11
N GLU A 279 -8.61 -34.27 -15.19
CA GLU A 279 -8.57 -35.42 -16.11
C GLU A 279 -7.34 -36.31 -15.94
N LYS A 280 -6.16 -35.73 -15.71
CA LYS A 280 -4.87 -36.46 -15.70
C LYS A 280 -4.64 -37.25 -14.40
N PRO A 281 -3.86 -38.35 -14.45
CA PRO A 281 -3.44 -39.04 -13.23
C PRO A 281 -2.58 -38.12 -12.36
N LYS A 282 -2.69 -38.29 -11.04
CA LYS A 282 -2.08 -37.45 -10.01
C LYS A 282 -1.56 -38.30 -8.85
N VAL A 283 -0.45 -37.90 -8.23
CA VAL A 283 -0.02 -38.53 -6.95
C VAL A 283 -0.48 -37.63 -5.82
N VAL A 284 -1.23 -38.21 -4.89
CA VAL A 284 -1.80 -37.50 -3.74
C VAL A 284 -1.07 -37.91 -2.46
N TRP A 285 -0.62 -36.92 -1.69
CA TRP A 285 -0.19 -37.12 -0.31
C TRP A 285 -1.27 -36.55 0.63
N ASN A 286 -1.59 -35.25 0.49
CA ASN A 286 -2.39 -34.47 1.43
C ASN A 286 -1.83 -34.54 2.87
N VAL A 287 -0.51 -34.53 3.03
CA VAL A 287 0.19 -34.70 4.32
C VAL A 287 0.75 -33.37 4.82
N GLU A 288 0.54 -33.06 6.10
CA GLU A 288 1.23 -31.96 6.80
C GLU A 288 2.34 -32.54 7.70
N ARG A 289 3.52 -31.91 7.64
CA ARG A 289 4.64 -32.13 8.55
C ARG A 289 4.97 -30.81 9.25
N ARG A 290 4.84 -30.82 10.57
CA ARG A 290 5.11 -29.68 11.45
C ARG A 290 6.55 -29.78 11.94
N CYS A 291 7.39 -28.80 11.66
CA CYS A 291 8.82 -28.78 11.98
C CYS A 291 9.10 -27.73 13.04
N TYR A 292 9.72 -28.14 14.15
CA TYR A 292 10.15 -27.20 15.20
C TYR A 292 11.47 -26.54 14.79
N LEU A 293 11.54 -25.21 14.86
CA LEU A 293 12.72 -24.42 14.56
C LEU A 293 13.23 -23.72 15.83
N GLU A 294 14.40 -24.13 16.32
CA GLU A 294 15.13 -23.40 17.35
C GLU A 294 15.63 -22.04 16.83
N GLN A 295 15.97 -21.11 17.72
CA GLN A 295 16.47 -19.76 17.37
C GLN A 295 17.59 -19.79 16.31
N GLY A 296 18.59 -20.67 16.48
CA GLY A 296 19.67 -20.83 15.50
C GLY A 296 19.19 -21.36 14.15
N ALA A 297 18.20 -22.24 14.12
CA ALA A 297 17.58 -22.74 12.89
C ALA A 297 16.73 -21.67 12.20
N VAL A 298 16.00 -20.83 12.94
CA VAL A 298 15.24 -19.68 12.40
C VAL A 298 16.20 -18.70 11.69
N THR A 299 17.30 -18.32 12.34
CA THR A 299 18.31 -17.43 11.74
C THR A 299 19.01 -18.08 10.53
N SER A 300 19.31 -19.37 10.59
CA SER A 300 19.87 -20.13 9.45
C SER A 300 18.89 -20.20 8.27
N PHE A 301 17.59 -20.38 8.54
CA PHE A 301 16.52 -20.36 7.55
C PHE A 301 16.40 -18.98 6.88
N GLN A 302 16.28 -17.91 7.67
CA GLN A 302 16.26 -16.52 7.20
C GLN A 302 17.45 -16.20 6.29
N ASN A 303 18.68 -16.47 6.76
CA ASN A 303 19.90 -16.16 6.03
C ASN A 303 20.00 -16.95 4.71
N LYS A 304 19.62 -18.23 4.70
CA LYS A 304 19.65 -19.05 3.48
C LYS A 304 18.61 -18.61 2.46
N ILE A 305 17.41 -18.19 2.90
CA ILE A 305 16.43 -17.57 2.00
C ILE A 305 16.97 -16.25 1.45
N ALA A 306 17.56 -15.39 2.29
CA ALA A 306 18.15 -14.12 1.81
C ALA A 306 19.30 -14.33 0.81
N MET A 307 20.13 -15.37 1.00
CA MET A 307 21.29 -15.67 0.14
C MET A 307 20.96 -16.38 -1.18
N SER A 308 19.82 -17.10 -1.26
CA SER A 308 19.51 -17.96 -2.41
C SER A 308 18.11 -17.79 -3.01
N ARG A 309 17.17 -17.22 -2.25
CA ARG A 309 15.72 -17.14 -2.49
C ARG A 309 15.02 -18.49 -2.64
N VAL A 310 15.54 -19.31 -3.54
CA VAL A 310 15.01 -20.59 -3.99
C VAL A 310 15.41 -21.74 -3.06
N TRP A 311 14.43 -22.51 -2.63
CA TRP A 311 14.59 -23.74 -1.86
C TRP A 311 14.34 -24.98 -2.73
N PRO A 312 15.21 -26.02 -2.67
CA PRO A 312 15.02 -27.23 -3.45
C PRO A 312 14.02 -28.16 -2.75
N VAL A 313 13.05 -28.65 -3.52
CA VAL A 313 12.12 -29.71 -3.11
C VAL A 313 12.23 -30.85 -4.12
N GLU A 314 12.90 -31.93 -3.76
CA GLU A 314 13.15 -33.08 -4.63
C GLU A 314 11.95 -34.03 -4.65
N ILE A 315 11.65 -34.60 -5.82
CA ILE A 315 10.65 -35.65 -6.02
C ILE A 315 11.30 -36.87 -6.67
N MET A 316 10.95 -38.07 -6.21
CA MET A 316 11.47 -39.32 -6.76
C MET A 316 10.54 -40.51 -6.56
N ARG A 317 10.84 -41.58 -7.30
CA ARG A 317 10.15 -42.87 -7.26
C ARG A 317 11.13 -43.99 -6.89
N THR A 318 10.85 -44.73 -5.83
CA THR A 318 11.65 -45.89 -5.36
C THR A 318 10.82 -47.18 -5.40
N PRO A 319 11.41 -48.38 -5.53
CA PRO A 319 10.65 -49.63 -5.49
C PRO A 319 10.21 -49.99 -4.07
N ILE A 320 9.03 -50.60 -3.91
CA ILE A 320 8.56 -51.06 -2.60
C ILE A 320 9.26 -52.39 -2.23
N PRO A 321 9.88 -52.52 -1.04
CA PRO A 321 10.55 -53.75 -0.61
C PRO A 321 9.57 -54.94 -0.48
N GLN A 322 9.74 -55.96 -1.32
CA GLN A 322 8.93 -57.20 -1.21
C GLN A 322 9.47 -58.13 -0.13
N ALA A 323 8.63 -58.45 0.87
CA ALA A 323 8.97 -59.35 1.97
C ALA A 323 9.11 -60.82 1.50
N SER A 324 10.34 -61.23 1.16
CA SER A 324 10.65 -62.52 0.55
C SER A 324 10.57 -63.72 1.53
N LYS A 325 9.46 -64.46 1.49
CA LYS A 325 9.28 -65.73 2.23
C LYS A 325 9.96 -66.90 1.50
N GLY A 326 11.28 -67.06 1.67
CA GLY A 326 12.06 -68.15 1.07
C GLY A 326 12.81 -69.03 2.08
N LYS A 327 12.65 -70.36 2.01
CA LYS A 327 13.47 -71.33 2.78
C LYS A 327 14.68 -71.75 1.93
N GLY A 328 15.90 -71.66 2.50
CA GLY A 328 17.13 -71.76 1.73
C GLY A 328 17.71 -73.17 1.51
N LYS A 329 18.80 -73.21 0.71
CA LYS A 329 19.81 -74.28 0.71
C LYS A 329 21.16 -73.73 0.24
N LYS A 330 22.28 -74.35 0.65
CA LYS A 330 23.66 -73.89 0.35
C LYS A 330 24.14 -74.35 -1.03
N HIS A 331 24.98 -73.55 -1.69
CA HIS A 331 26.33 -74.03 -2.06
C HIS A 331 27.37 -72.89 -2.21
N LEU A 332 28.66 -73.28 -2.21
CA LEU A 332 29.86 -72.43 -2.36
C LEU A 332 30.13 -72.17 -3.87
N THR A 333 30.90 -71.17 -4.33
CA THR A 333 32.27 -70.74 -3.93
C THR A 333 32.58 -69.24 -4.11
N PRO A 334 33.62 -68.68 -3.45
CA PRO A 334 33.91 -67.23 -3.44
C PRO A 334 34.85 -66.75 -4.55
N ALA A 335 34.77 -65.45 -4.88
CA ALA A 335 35.75 -64.68 -5.63
C ALA A 335 35.99 -63.31 -4.94
N PRO A 336 37.23 -62.79 -4.79
CA PRO A 336 37.51 -61.68 -3.86
C PRO A 336 37.80 -60.33 -4.54
N SER A 337 36.79 -59.50 -4.80
CA SER A 337 37.00 -58.06 -5.15
C SER A 337 35.73 -57.19 -5.06
N ALA A 338 35.04 -57.19 -3.92
CA ALA A 338 33.99 -56.21 -3.62
C ALA A 338 33.93 -55.98 -2.10
N MET A 339 34.34 -54.80 -1.65
CA MET A 339 34.24 -54.41 -0.25
C MET A 339 33.46 -53.08 -0.17
N GLU A 340 32.27 -53.16 0.42
CA GLU A 340 31.47 -52.06 0.97
C GLU A 340 30.92 -51.00 -0.02
N ARG A 341 29.82 -51.36 -0.70
CA ARG A 341 28.67 -50.48 -1.05
C ARG A 341 27.50 -51.34 -1.55
N ASP A 342 26.55 -51.66 -0.66
CA ASP A 342 25.41 -52.56 -0.94
C ASP A 342 24.14 -52.20 -0.11
N ASP A 343 24.03 -50.92 0.32
CA ASP A 343 22.95 -50.36 1.17
C ASP A 343 22.23 -49.15 0.48
N ASP A 344 22.41 -48.97 -0.83
CA ASP A 344 21.84 -47.85 -1.60
C ASP A 344 20.51 -48.25 -2.26
N VAL A 345 19.43 -47.56 -1.89
CA VAL A 345 18.09 -47.79 -2.47
C VAL A 345 18.04 -47.17 -3.86
N PRO A 346 17.67 -47.91 -4.93
CA PRO A 346 17.65 -47.37 -6.28
C PRO A 346 16.56 -46.30 -6.43
N VAL A 347 17.00 -45.08 -6.73
CA VAL A 347 16.16 -43.90 -7.02
C VAL A 347 15.91 -43.84 -8.52
N SER A 348 14.66 -43.63 -8.92
CA SER A 348 14.23 -43.42 -10.31
C SER A 348 13.37 -42.16 -10.41
N PHE A 349 13.30 -41.55 -11.61
CA PHE A 349 12.53 -40.31 -11.87
C PHE A 349 12.86 -39.21 -10.86
N HIS A 350 14.14 -38.87 -10.71
CA HIS A 350 14.60 -37.84 -9.79
C HIS A 350 14.40 -36.44 -10.41
N GLY A 351 13.51 -35.65 -9.81
CA GLY A 351 13.22 -34.28 -10.20
C GLY A 351 13.38 -33.32 -9.02
N VAL A 352 13.37 -32.02 -9.31
CA VAL A 352 13.43 -30.95 -8.31
C VAL A 352 12.46 -29.83 -8.68
N ALA A 353 11.66 -29.40 -7.71
CA ALA A 353 10.92 -28.15 -7.77
C ALA A 353 11.71 -27.06 -7.03
N TYR A 354 11.70 -25.85 -7.60
CA TYR A 354 12.45 -24.70 -7.12
C TYR A 354 11.46 -23.70 -6.49
N VAL A 355 11.26 -23.78 -5.18
CA VAL A 355 10.29 -22.95 -4.44
C VAL A 355 10.93 -21.62 -4.07
N ASP A 356 10.44 -20.48 -4.57
CA ASP A 356 10.87 -19.18 -4.05
C ASP A 356 10.28 -18.97 -2.64
N MET A 357 11.17 -18.83 -1.66
CA MET A 357 10.84 -18.58 -0.25
C MET A 357 10.96 -17.10 0.12
N ALA A 358 11.42 -16.22 -0.78
CA ALA A 358 11.61 -14.80 -0.50
C ALA A 358 10.37 -14.10 0.10
N PRO A 359 9.12 -14.43 -0.30
CA PRO A 359 7.93 -13.84 0.33
C PRO A 359 7.78 -14.12 1.84
N LEU A 360 8.40 -15.18 2.38
CA LEU A 360 8.41 -15.43 3.84
C LEU A 360 9.30 -14.43 4.61
N LEU A 361 10.15 -13.66 3.92
CA LEU A 361 10.92 -12.55 4.49
C LEU A 361 10.19 -11.20 4.37
N TYR A 362 9.01 -11.15 3.74
CA TYR A 362 8.22 -9.93 3.66
C TYR A 362 7.60 -9.63 5.05
N PRO A 363 7.62 -8.37 5.54
CA PRO A 363 7.21 -8.06 6.91
C PRO A 363 5.77 -8.48 7.23
N GLY A 364 5.63 -9.42 8.18
CA GLY A 364 4.34 -9.95 8.64
C GLY A 364 3.82 -11.19 7.89
N VAL A 365 4.44 -11.60 6.78
CA VAL A 365 4.01 -12.79 6.03
C VAL A 365 4.32 -14.07 6.81
N LYS A 366 3.31 -14.95 6.92
CA LYS A 366 3.40 -16.25 7.61
C LYS A 366 3.23 -17.47 6.70
N LYS A 367 2.74 -17.27 5.47
CA LYS A 367 2.29 -18.34 4.59
C LYS A 367 2.73 -18.08 3.16
N ILE A 368 3.16 -19.13 2.47
CA ILE A 368 3.16 -19.22 1.01
C ILE A 368 2.46 -20.50 0.56
N ARG A 369 1.82 -20.50 -0.60
CA ARG A 369 1.22 -21.69 -1.24
C ARG A 369 1.21 -21.55 -2.75
N GLY A 370 1.62 -22.59 -3.49
CA GLY A 370 1.47 -22.57 -4.94
C GLY A 370 1.77 -23.89 -5.66
N ALA A 371 1.49 -23.89 -6.96
CA ALA A 371 1.93 -24.89 -7.92
C ALA A 371 3.35 -24.58 -8.45
N TYR A 372 4.34 -25.37 -8.01
CA TYR A 372 5.75 -25.23 -8.39
C TYR A 372 6.16 -26.28 -9.42
N LYS A 373 6.85 -25.84 -10.47
CA LYS A 373 7.25 -26.67 -11.61
C LYS A 373 8.34 -27.67 -11.20
N VAL A 374 8.19 -28.93 -11.61
CA VAL A 374 9.23 -29.95 -11.47
C VAL A 374 10.15 -29.92 -12.69
N MET A 375 11.45 -29.80 -12.43
CA MET A 375 12.54 -29.92 -13.41
C MET A 375 13.29 -31.24 -13.21
N ALA A 376 14.07 -31.68 -14.20
CA ALA A 376 15.00 -32.80 -14.02
C ALA A 376 16.06 -32.44 -12.95
N PHE A 377 16.38 -33.34 -12.02
CA PHE A 377 17.43 -33.07 -11.04
C PHE A 377 18.81 -32.99 -11.72
N ASN A 378 19.56 -31.94 -11.40
CA ASN A 378 20.96 -31.71 -11.78
C ASN A 378 21.69 -31.06 -10.60
N GLU A 379 22.76 -31.70 -10.13
CA GLU A 379 23.52 -31.26 -8.95
C GLU A 379 24.18 -29.87 -9.15
N HIS A 380 24.66 -29.56 -10.36
CA HIS A 380 25.25 -28.26 -10.67
C HIS A 380 24.21 -27.13 -10.56
N GLU A 381 23.02 -27.34 -11.12
CA GLU A 381 21.93 -26.36 -11.13
C GLU A 381 21.35 -26.13 -9.72
N VAL A 382 21.27 -27.19 -8.90
CA VAL A 382 20.91 -27.09 -7.47
C VAL A 382 21.97 -26.31 -6.69
N PHE A 383 23.26 -26.59 -6.90
CA PHE A 383 24.34 -25.84 -6.25
C PHE A 383 24.35 -24.37 -6.67
N GLU A 384 24.22 -24.07 -7.97
CA GLU A 384 24.19 -22.69 -8.47
C GLU A 384 23.02 -21.88 -7.92
N LYS A 385 21.80 -22.45 -7.92
CA LYS A 385 20.60 -21.74 -7.44
C LYS A 385 20.54 -21.67 -5.92
N THR A 386 20.71 -22.80 -5.23
CA THR A 386 20.38 -22.91 -3.79
C THR A 386 21.61 -22.97 -2.86
N LYS A 387 22.83 -22.90 -3.41
CA LYS A 387 24.13 -22.98 -2.71
C LYS A 387 24.29 -24.24 -1.82
N ARG A 388 23.63 -25.35 -2.19
CA ARG A 388 23.69 -26.65 -1.48
C ARG A 388 24.48 -27.68 -2.29
N THR A 389 25.26 -28.50 -1.62
CA THR A 389 26.08 -29.55 -2.21
C THR A 389 25.38 -30.91 -2.08
N GLY A 390 25.27 -31.66 -3.18
CA GLY A 390 24.54 -32.94 -3.22
C GLY A 390 23.01 -32.80 -3.22
N GLY A 391 22.34 -33.89 -3.61
CA GLY A 391 20.88 -34.06 -3.48
C GLY A 391 20.52 -34.98 -2.31
N VAL A 392 19.39 -34.72 -1.66
CA VAL A 392 18.93 -35.47 -0.48
C VAL A 392 18.19 -36.77 -0.81
N ALA A 393 17.86 -37.03 -2.08
CA ALA A 393 17.11 -38.22 -2.52
C ALA A 393 17.63 -39.57 -2.00
N GLN A 394 18.94 -39.79 -1.93
CA GLN A 394 19.52 -41.05 -1.41
C GLN A 394 19.21 -41.26 0.08
N GLU A 395 19.36 -40.22 0.91
CA GLU A 395 19.02 -40.28 2.33
C GLU A 395 17.52 -40.43 2.54
N ALA A 396 16.72 -39.66 1.80
CA ALA A 396 15.27 -39.74 1.80
C ALA A 396 14.75 -41.13 1.38
N ALA A 397 15.39 -41.78 0.39
CA ALA A 397 15.06 -43.14 -0.04
C ALA A 397 15.33 -44.18 1.06
N ARG A 398 16.44 -44.06 1.81
CA ARG A 398 16.72 -44.93 2.98
C ARG A 398 15.72 -44.70 4.11
N ILE A 399 15.34 -43.45 4.38
CA ILE A 399 14.31 -43.07 5.37
C ILE A 399 12.95 -43.66 4.98
N ALA A 400 12.49 -43.43 3.75
CA ALA A 400 11.22 -43.94 3.21
C ALA A 400 11.16 -45.47 3.18
N SER A 401 12.31 -46.15 3.08
CA SER A 401 12.42 -47.62 3.10
C SER A 401 12.57 -48.22 4.50
N GLY A 402 12.63 -47.39 5.56
CA GLY A 402 12.81 -47.85 6.94
C GLY A 402 14.21 -48.38 7.27
N LEU A 403 15.22 -48.08 6.46
CA LEU A 403 16.60 -48.57 6.60
C LEU A 403 17.49 -47.69 7.48
N SER A 404 16.95 -46.63 8.09
CA SER A 404 17.72 -45.73 8.96
C SER A 404 18.15 -46.42 10.26
N ARG A 405 19.47 -46.44 10.53
CA ARG A 405 20.01 -46.94 11.80
C ARG A 405 19.85 -45.89 12.89
N SER A 406 19.04 -46.19 13.90
CA SER A 406 18.98 -45.42 15.14
C SER A 406 20.36 -45.36 15.81
N THR A 407 20.92 -44.17 16.02
CA THR A 407 22.20 -43.94 16.67
C THR A 407 22.11 -44.13 18.19
N ALA A 408 22.02 -45.39 18.63
CA ALA A 408 22.13 -45.75 20.04
C ALA A 408 23.52 -45.38 20.58
N THR A 409 23.58 -44.73 21.74
CA THR A 409 24.82 -44.28 22.37
C THR A 409 25.70 -45.46 22.81
N PRO A 410 27.04 -45.36 22.68
CA PRO A 410 27.95 -46.45 23.00
C PRO A 410 28.02 -46.67 24.52
N ALA A 411 27.56 -47.83 24.98
CA ALA A 411 27.64 -48.23 26.38
C ALA A 411 29.11 -48.40 26.85
N LYS A 412 29.37 -48.03 28.11
CA LYS A 412 30.72 -48.04 28.71
C LYS A 412 31.36 -49.43 28.69
N ALA A 413 32.58 -49.52 28.17
CA ALA A 413 33.54 -50.59 28.46
C ALA A 413 34.75 -49.99 29.21
N SER A 414 35.33 -50.74 30.16
CA SER A 414 36.28 -50.22 31.14
C SER A 414 37.73 -50.68 30.90
N LYS A 415 38.68 -49.75 31.16
CA LYS A 415 40.10 -49.96 31.56
C LYS A 415 40.79 -51.29 31.17
N ASP A 416 41.78 -51.18 30.30
CA ASP A 416 43.23 -51.29 30.63
C ASP A 416 44.07 -51.01 29.35
N GLY A 417 45.34 -50.57 29.39
CA GLY A 417 46.12 -50.14 30.56
C GLY A 417 47.65 -50.17 30.42
N LYS A 418 48.27 -49.49 29.43
CA LYS A 418 49.72 -49.10 29.52
C LYS A 418 50.22 -48.03 28.52
N GLU A 419 51.47 -47.60 28.73
CA GLU A 419 52.09 -46.36 28.25
C GLU A 419 52.92 -46.51 26.95
N GLY A 420 53.14 -45.39 26.25
CA GLY A 420 54.13 -45.27 25.16
C GLY A 420 54.19 -43.86 24.56
N LYS A 421 55.23 -43.07 24.90
CA LYS A 421 55.49 -41.72 24.34
C LYS A 421 56.62 -41.72 23.28
N PRO A 422 56.84 -40.65 22.50
CA PRO A 422 57.14 -40.77 21.06
C PRO A 422 58.55 -40.27 20.65
N LYS A 423 58.91 -40.51 19.38
CA LYS A 423 59.86 -39.76 18.48
C LYS A 423 60.18 -40.62 17.23
N GLU A 424 60.62 -40.15 16.05
CA GLU A 424 60.61 -38.82 15.40
C GLU A 424 61.00 -38.96 13.91
N GLY A 425 60.70 -37.96 13.06
CA GLY A 425 61.35 -37.75 11.76
C GLY A 425 60.45 -37.85 10.52
N GLY A 426 60.39 -36.84 9.64
CA GLY A 426 60.98 -35.51 9.74
C GLY A 426 60.81 -34.62 8.49
N LYS A 427 61.22 -33.34 8.62
CA LYS A 427 61.36 -32.30 7.58
C LYS A 427 60.09 -31.69 6.95
N LYS A 428 59.64 -30.58 7.54
CA LYS A 428 59.33 -29.33 6.81
C LYS A 428 60.66 -28.54 6.59
N PRO A 429 60.68 -27.39 5.89
CA PRO A 429 60.14 -27.11 4.55
C PRO A 429 61.19 -26.38 3.67
N SER A 430 60.86 -26.07 2.40
CA SER A 430 61.51 -24.99 1.64
C SER A 430 60.52 -24.28 0.72
N THR A 431 60.67 -22.96 0.59
CA THR A 431 59.73 -22.08 -0.12
C THR A 431 60.17 -21.81 -1.56
N THR A 432 59.20 -21.50 -2.43
CA THR A 432 59.38 -20.56 -3.55
C THR A 432 58.02 -19.94 -3.90
N LYS A 433 58.00 -18.74 -4.48
CA LYS A 433 56.78 -18.00 -4.84
C LYS A 433 56.55 -17.99 -6.36
N ALA A 434 55.28 -18.04 -6.73
CA ALA A 434 54.62 -17.35 -7.85
C ALA A 434 55.26 -17.32 -9.25
N ALA A 435 54.48 -17.78 -10.23
CA ALA A 435 54.34 -17.16 -11.55
C ALA A 435 52.87 -17.29 -11.99
N ASP A 436 52.31 -16.26 -12.64
CA ASP A 436 50.92 -16.24 -13.09
C ASP A 436 50.73 -16.91 -14.46
N GLY A 437 49.47 -17.27 -14.76
CA GLY A 437 48.95 -17.21 -16.13
C GLY A 437 49.26 -18.39 -17.06
N SER A 438 48.42 -19.43 -17.01
CA SER A 438 47.93 -20.08 -18.25
C SER A 438 46.59 -20.78 -17.99
N SER A 439 45.71 -20.74 -18.98
CA SER A 439 44.45 -21.46 -19.02
C SER A 439 44.67 -22.95 -19.34
N SER A 440 44.07 -23.84 -18.55
CA SER A 440 43.98 -25.27 -18.89
C SER A 440 42.75 -25.92 -18.26
N ASP A 441 41.64 -25.81 -18.97
CA ASP A 441 40.54 -26.77 -19.10
C ASP A 441 40.33 -27.76 -17.93
N MET A 442 39.50 -27.36 -16.96
CA MET A 442 38.70 -28.32 -16.21
C MET A 442 37.63 -28.89 -17.15
N ALA A 443 37.98 -29.96 -17.86
CA ALA A 443 37.09 -30.59 -18.82
C ALA A 443 35.82 -31.17 -18.15
N ASP A 444 34.67 -30.92 -18.76
CA ASP A 444 33.35 -31.46 -18.39
C ASP A 444 33.41 -32.97 -18.10
N GLN A 445 33.31 -33.35 -16.83
CA GLN A 445 32.76 -34.64 -16.43
C GLN A 445 31.30 -34.42 -16.05
N GLN A 446 30.47 -34.12 -17.05
CA GLN A 446 29.02 -34.07 -16.90
C GLN A 446 28.54 -35.43 -16.37
N ALA A 447 27.81 -35.40 -15.25
CA ALA A 447 27.09 -36.56 -14.77
C ALA A 447 26.16 -37.08 -15.88
N PRO A 448 25.95 -38.41 -16.00
CA PRO A 448 25.12 -38.96 -17.07
C PRO A 448 23.73 -38.32 -17.05
N PRO A 449 23.20 -37.88 -18.20
CA PRO A 449 22.00 -37.04 -18.24
C PRO A 449 20.81 -37.78 -17.63
N ASN A 450 20.06 -37.06 -16.78
CA ASN A 450 18.90 -37.57 -16.05
C ASN A 450 17.68 -37.69 -16.99
N LEU A 451 17.71 -38.67 -17.90
CA LEU A 451 16.71 -38.91 -18.94
C LEU A 451 15.32 -39.27 -18.38
N GLU A 452 15.24 -39.85 -17.17
CA GLU A 452 13.94 -40.06 -16.49
C GLU A 452 13.38 -38.74 -15.94
N GLY A 453 14.24 -37.89 -15.36
CA GLY A 453 13.85 -36.58 -14.83
C GLY A 453 13.39 -35.58 -15.90
N GLN A 454 13.90 -35.68 -17.14
CA GLN A 454 13.45 -34.80 -18.24
C GLN A 454 11.97 -34.99 -18.59
N GLN A 455 11.39 -36.16 -18.33
CA GLN A 455 9.97 -36.43 -18.60
C GLN A 455 9.03 -35.57 -17.73
N TYR A 456 9.48 -35.05 -16.58
CA TYR A 456 8.73 -34.02 -15.84
C TYR A 456 8.63 -32.70 -16.59
N VAL A 457 9.69 -32.32 -17.32
CA VAL A 457 9.73 -31.07 -18.10
C VAL A 457 8.83 -31.21 -19.33
N GLU A 458 8.90 -32.37 -20.01
CA GLU A 458 8.06 -32.72 -21.16
C GLU A 458 6.57 -32.77 -20.79
N ALA A 459 6.23 -33.43 -19.68
CA ALA A 459 4.85 -33.53 -19.20
C ALA A 459 4.32 -32.23 -18.52
N ARG A 460 5.17 -31.20 -18.37
CA ARG A 460 4.91 -29.97 -17.59
C ARG A 460 4.45 -30.26 -16.15
N SER A 461 5.07 -31.23 -15.49
CA SER A 461 4.71 -31.66 -14.13
C SER A 461 4.89 -30.56 -13.08
N TYR A 462 4.02 -30.54 -12.07
CA TYR A 462 4.10 -29.60 -10.96
C TYR A 462 3.64 -30.21 -9.63
N LEU A 463 4.15 -29.64 -8.54
CA LEU A 463 3.80 -29.95 -7.15
C LEU A 463 3.00 -28.80 -6.54
N ILE A 464 1.87 -29.10 -5.89
CA ILE A 464 1.19 -28.14 -5.03
C ILE A 464 1.73 -28.28 -3.60
N LEU A 465 2.34 -27.19 -3.11
CA LEU A 465 3.01 -27.11 -1.81
C LEU A 465 2.48 -25.91 -1.02
N GLU A 466 2.37 -26.06 0.30
CA GLU A 466 2.01 -24.98 1.24
C GLU A 466 3.00 -24.96 2.42
N PHE A 467 3.52 -23.78 2.75
CA PHE A 467 4.42 -23.54 3.89
C PHE A 467 3.77 -22.51 4.82
N VAL A 468 3.56 -22.86 6.10
CA VAL A 468 2.89 -21.99 7.09
C VAL A 468 3.66 -21.94 8.40
N LEU A 469 4.14 -20.75 8.77
CA LEU A 469 4.77 -20.47 10.06
C LEU A 469 3.73 -20.04 11.10
N ASP A 470 3.99 -20.28 12.38
CA ASP A 470 3.16 -19.74 13.48
C ASP A 470 3.44 -18.24 13.69
N LYS A 471 4.69 -17.81 13.45
CA LYS A 471 5.17 -16.41 13.47
C LYS A 471 5.83 -16.02 12.14
N PRO A 472 5.77 -14.76 11.68
CA PRO A 472 6.46 -14.36 10.46
C PRO A 472 7.99 -14.41 10.68
N LEU A 473 8.79 -14.63 9.64
CA LEU A 473 10.25 -14.56 9.80
C LEU A 473 10.72 -13.12 10.03
N VAL A 474 10.05 -12.15 9.43
CA VAL A 474 10.27 -10.72 9.67
C VAL A 474 8.98 -10.15 10.28
N PRO A 475 8.99 -9.66 11.53
CA PRO A 475 7.81 -9.02 12.11
C PRO A 475 7.51 -7.70 11.39
N LYS A 476 6.23 -7.44 11.09
CA LYS A 476 5.79 -6.12 10.61
C LYS A 476 5.74 -5.15 11.79
N ARG A 477 6.36 -3.97 11.66
CA ARG A 477 6.20 -2.87 12.64
C ARG A 477 4.71 -2.48 12.69
N PRO A 478 4.05 -2.46 13.86
CA PRO A 478 2.65 -2.04 13.95
C PRO A 478 2.55 -0.52 13.71
N PRO A 479 1.44 -0.01 13.12
CA PRO A 479 1.28 1.42 12.85
C PRO A 479 1.45 2.30 14.10
N GLU A 480 1.07 1.81 15.27
CA GLU A 480 1.30 2.51 16.55
C GLU A 480 2.79 2.73 16.88
N GLU A 481 3.68 1.80 16.52
CA GLU A 481 5.12 1.94 16.75
C GLU A 481 5.73 2.92 15.75
N LEU A 482 5.31 2.84 14.48
CA LEU A 482 5.71 3.78 13.43
C LEU A 482 5.27 5.22 13.76
N ALA A 483 4.03 5.39 14.25
CA ALA A 483 3.54 6.69 14.72
C ALA A 483 4.31 7.21 15.94
N LYS A 484 4.65 6.34 16.91
CA LYS A 484 5.49 6.70 18.07
C LYS A 484 6.89 7.14 17.62
N LYS A 485 7.54 6.40 16.71
CA LYS A 485 8.86 6.77 16.16
C LYS A 485 8.83 8.06 15.34
N VAL A 486 7.79 8.28 14.52
CA VAL A 486 7.60 9.59 13.86
C VAL A 486 7.40 10.72 14.87
N ALA A 487 6.68 10.49 15.97
CA ALA A 487 6.55 11.46 17.06
C ALA A 487 7.85 11.66 17.90
N GLU A 488 8.77 10.70 17.90
CA GLU A 488 10.11 10.84 18.50
C GLU A 488 11.04 11.68 17.61
N TYR A 489 11.01 11.49 16.29
CA TYR A 489 11.78 12.30 15.33
C TYR A 489 11.20 13.71 15.11
N ILE A 490 9.87 13.82 15.05
CA ILE A 490 9.10 15.04 14.83
C ILE A 490 7.95 15.08 15.85
N PRO A 491 8.20 15.64 17.05
CA PRO A 491 7.18 15.82 18.07
C PRO A 491 5.97 16.60 17.53
N PRO A 492 4.73 16.13 17.77
CA PRO A 492 3.55 16.84 17.31
C PRO A 492 3.47 18.19 18.01
N ARG A 493 3.14 19.23 17.25
CA ARG A 493 3.03 20.60 17.74
C ARG A 493 2.01 20.63 18.88
N PRO A 494 2.40 21.01 20.11
CA PRO A 494 1.48 20.95 21.24
C PRO A 494 0.27 21.85 20.96
N LEU A 495 -0.92 21.26 21.01
CA LEU A 495 -2.20 21.95 20.86
C LEU A 495 -2.43 22.87 22.06
N PHE A 496 -1.77 24.03 22.07
CA PHE A 496 -2.12 25.13 22.94
C PHE A 496 -3.60 25.44 22.73
N PRO A 497 -4.45 25.34 23.78
CA PRO A 497 -5.86 25.69 23.65
C PRO A 497 -5.97 27.10 23.08
N ARG A 498 -6.70 27.26 21.96
CA ARG A 498 -6.90 28.57 21.32
C ARG A 498 -7.29 29.56 22.40
N ARG A 499 -6.47 30.60 22.62
CA ARG A 499 -6.73 31.64 23.63
C ARG A 499 -8.14 32.16 23.40
N THR A 500 -9.02 31.92 24.36
CA THR A 500 -10.46 32.11 24.15
C THR A 500 -10.74 33.57 23.86
N ASN A 501 -11.61 33.82 22.87
CA ASN A 501 -12.03 35.17 22.49
C ASN A 501 -12.74 35.93 23.65
N GLY A 502 -12.95 35.29 24.81
CA GLY A 502 -13.38 35.93 26.05
C GLY A 502 -12.45 37.05 26.51
N ALA A 503 -11.15 36.96 26.28
CA ALA A 503 -10.21 38.03 26.66
C ALA A 503 -10.39 39.30 25.79
N GLN A 504 -10.53 39.16 24.47
CA GLN A 504 -10.84 40.29 23.58
C GLN A 504 -12.25 40.83 23.83
N ARG A 505 -13.26 39.95 23.92
CA ARG A 505 -14.65 40.33 24.22
C ARG A 505 -14.79 41.05 25.57
N ALA A 506 -14.02 40.68 26.59
CA ALA A 506 -14.03 41.39 27.88
C ALA A 506 -13.47 42.82 27.78
N VAL A 507 -12.54 43.06 26.85
CA VAL A 507 -11.96 44.38 26.57
C VAL A 507 -12.88 45.20 25.65
N GLU A 508 -13.53 44.57 24.67
CA GLU A 508 -14.59 45.17 23.83
C GLU A 508 -15.82 45.58 24.66
N ASP A 509 -16.27 44.72 25.58
CA ASP A 509 -17.31 45.04 26.56
C ASP A 509 -16.91 46.25 27.41
N PHE A 510 -15.66 46.28 27.90
CA PHE A 510 -15.15 47.39 28.72
C PHE A 510 -15.10 48.70 27.93
N HIS A 511 -14.60 48.69 26.68
CA HIS A 511 -14.67 49.85 25.79
C HIS A 511 -16.13 50.33 25.60
N THR A 512 -17.07 49.40 25.43
CA THR A 512 -18.50 49.70 25.26
C THR A 512 -19.13 50.30 26.53
N GLN A 513 -18.78 49.79 27.72
CA GLN A 513 -19.24 50.38 28.98
C GLN A 513 -18.61 51.76 29.26
N VAL A 514 -17.32 51.95 28.94
CA VAL A 514 -16.66 53.26 29.02
C VAL A 514 -17.32 54.27 28.07
N ALA A 515 -17.65 53.86 26.85
CA ALA A 515 -18.38 54.68 25.89
C ALA A 515 -19.78 55.07 26.39
N GLY A 516 -20.55 54.12 26.92
CA GLY A 516 -21.87 54.37 27.49
C GLY A 516 -21.82 55.35 28.67
N VAL A 517 -20.89 55.16 29.61
CA VAL A 517 -20.69 56.07 30.75
C VAL A 517 -20.23 57.46 30.28
N ALA A 518 -19.36 57.55 29.26
CA ALA A 518 -18.92 58.82 28.71
C ALA A 518 -20.08 59.62 28.08
N ASN A 519 -20.94 58.96 27.30
CA ASN A 519 -22.12 59.60 26.72
C ASN A 519 -23.12 60.06 27.78
N LEU A 520 -23.41 59.22 28.79
CA LEU A 520 -24.28 59.60 29.90
C LEU A 520 -23.72 60.77 30.74
N LEU A 521 -22.40 60.88 30.87
CA LEU A 521 -21.74 62.04 31.50
C LEU A 521 -21.80 63.31 30.63
N LEU A 522 -21.76 63.18 29.31
CA LEU A 522 -21.92 64.29 28.37
C LEU A 522 -23.37 64.80 28.34
N ASP A 523 -24.35 63.90 28.42
CA ASP A 523 -25.77 64.27 28.47
C ASP A 523 -26.14 64.91 29.82
N GLU A 524 -25.61 64.42 30.95
CA GLU A 524 -25.72 65.10 32.25
C GLU A 524 -25.13 66.52 32.20
N PHE A 525 -23.98 66.68 31.53
CA PHE A 525 -23.34 67.97 31.35
C PHE A 525 -24.16 68.91 30.45
N ARG A 526 -24.85 68.36 29.43
CA ARG A 526 -25.79 69.11 28.57
C ARG A 526 -27.05 69.53 29.33
N GLU A 527 -27.62 68.68 30.19
CA GLU A 527 -28.76 69.05 31.04
C GLU A 527 -28.39 70.15 32.06
N LEU A 528 -27.20 70.07 32.66
CA LEU A 528 -26.77 71.01 33.72
C LEU A 528 -26.17 72.33 33.23
N PHE A 529 -25.68 72.40 31.98
CA PHE A 529 -24.95 73.55 31.43
C PHE A 529 -25.23 73.88 29.95
N GLY A 530 -26.11 73.15 29.27
CA GLY A 530 -26.36 73.34 27.83
C GLY A 530 -26.94 74.72 27.47
N GLU A 531 -27.85 75.24 28.29
CA GLU A 531 -28.40 76.60 28.16
C GLU A 531 -27.33 77.70 28.33
N GLU A 532 -26.17 77.41 28.95
CA GLU A 532 -25.06 78.36 29.07
C GLU A 532 -24.18 78.45 27.79
N PHE A 533 -24.39 77.57 26.80
CA PHE A 533 -23.57 77.48 25.57
C PHE A 533 -24.25 78.14 24.36
N ILE A 534 -24.25 79.48 24.33
CA ILE A 534 -24.61 80.24 23.14
C ILE A 534 -23.49 80.10 22.07
N PRO A 535 -23.79 79.67 20.83
CA PRO A 535 -22.77 79.53 19.80
C PRO A 535 -22.08 80.87 19.47
N GLY A 536 -20.77 80.94 19.71
CA GLY A 536 -19.92 82.05 19.27
C GLY A 536 -19.34 82.96 20.35
N GLN A 537 -19.45 82.65 21.66
CA GLN A 537 -18.85 83.50 22.71
C GLN A 537 -18.04 82.75 23.79
N GLU A 538 -16.95 83.41 24.21
CA GLU A 538 -15.96 83.09 25.27
C GLU A 538 -15.05 81.86 25.10
N THR A 539 -13.74 82.12 25.24
CA THR A 539 -12.71 81.14 25.62
C THR A 539 -12.93 80.66 27.06
N PRO A 540 -12.67 79.38 27.41
CA PRO A 540 -12.94 78.88 28.77
C PRO A 540 -12.07 79.54 29.84
N ASP A 541 -12.68 80.22 30.81
CA ASP A 541 -12.03 80.62 32.06
C ASP A 541 -11.76 79.38 32.93
N PRO A 542 -10.50 79.07 33.29
CA PRO A 542 -10.15 77.90 34.10
C PRO A 542 -10.88 77.84 35.45
N ARG A 543 -11.24 78.99 36.04
CA ARG A 543 -11.96 79.05 37.32
C ARG A 543 -13.41 78.61 37.16
N LYS A 544 -14.10 79.14 36.13
CA LYS A 544 -15.45 78.69 35.74
C LYS A 544 -15.45 77.18 35.43
N LEU A 545 -14.39 76.66 34.79
CA LEU A 545 -14.25 75.23 34.48
C LEU A 545 -14.15 74.37 35.76
N GLU A 546 -13.34 74.78 36.74
CA GLU A 546 -13.28 74.08 38.03
C GLU A 546 -14.60 74.13 38.80
N GLU A 547 -15.30 75.26 38.78
CA GLU A 547 -16.60 75.42 39.46
C GLU A 547 -17.69 74.56 38.81
N ARG A 548 -17.77 74.56 37.46
CA ARG A 548 -18.64 73.63 36.70
C ARG A 548 -18.30 72.18 37.01
N ARG A 549 -17.01 71.80 37.05
CA ARG A 549 -16.57 70.44 37.45
C ARG A 549 -16.97 70.08 38.88
N LYS A 550 -16.84 71.00 39.84
CA LYS A 550 -17.24 70.78 41.24
C LYS A 550 -18.76 70.62 41.36
N LYS A 551 -19.56 71.43 40.65
CA LYS A 551 -21.03 71.33 40.59
C LYS A 551 -21.49 70.00 39.96
N LEU A 552 -20.89 69.60 38.83
CA LEU A 552 -21.17 68.30 38.19
C LEU A 552 -20.83 67.12 39.11
N ILE A 553 -19.66 67.13 39.75
CA ILE A 553 -19.26 66.06 40.69
C ILE A 553 -20.18 66.03 41.92
N TYR A 554 -20.66 67.17 42.41
CA TYR A 554 -21.65 67.21 43.47
C TYR A 554 -22.96 66.54 43.04
N GLU A 555 -23.52 66.93 41.89
CA GLU A 555 -24.80 66.41 41.40
C GLU A 555 -24.75 64.92 41.08
N LEU A 556 -23.65 64.43 40.47
CA LEU A 556 -23.45 63.01 40.20
C LEU A 556 -23.36 62.16 41.48
N ASN A 557 -22.90 62.74 42.60
CA ASN A 557 -22.86 62.05 43.90
C ASN A 557 -24.18 62.14 44.67
N THR A 558 -24.94 63.24 44.58
CA THR A 558 -26.25 63.39 45.24
C THR A 558 -27.36 62.63 44.53
N SER A 559 -27.36 62.61 43.20
CA SER A 559 -28.31 61.85 42.37
C SER A 559 -28.08 60.33 42.38
N GLY A 560 -26.94 59.87 42.90
CA GLY A 560 -26.52 58.47 42.87
C GLY A 560 -26.01 57.97 41.51
N LYS A 561 -26.05 58.78 40.44
CA LYS A 561 -25.58 58.41 39.09
C LYS A 561 -24.11 57.97 39.09
N TYR A 562 -23.25 58.60 39.90
CA TYR A 562 -21.85 58.19 40.11
C TYR A 562 -21.70 56.74 40.63
N PHE A 563 -22.62 56.29 41.50
CA PHE A 563 -22.61 54.92 42.01
C PHE A 563 -23.04 53.91 40.92
N ALA A 564 -24.03 54.27 40.09
CA ALA A 564 -24.45 53.43 38.97
C ALA A 564 -23.32 53.21 37.95
N PHE A 565 -22.65 54.28 37.51
CA PHE A 565 -21.50 54.20 36.59
C PHE A 565 -20.35 53.34 37.16
N LYS A 566 -20.10 53.46 38.48
CA LYS A 566 -19.07 52.68 39.18
C LYS A 566 -19.39 51.18 39.19
N GLU A 567 -20.63 50.80 39.47
CA GLU A 567 -21.04 49.39 39.50
C GLU A 567 -21.11 48.79 38.08
N GLN A 568 -21.52 49.58 37.08
CA GLN A 568 -21.49 49.21 35.66
C GLN A 568 -20.07 48.87 35.18
N LEU A 569 -19.09 49.75 35.42
CA LEU A 569 -17.70 49.52 35.04
C LEU A 569 -17.06 48.36 35.82
N LYS A 570 -17.40 48.19 37.11
CA LYS A 570 -16.92 47.09 37.96
C LYS A 570 -17.21 45.71 37.36
N HIS A 571 -18.37 45.48 36.76
CA HIS A 571 -18.68 44.19 36.13
C HIS A 571 -17.76 43.89 34.93
N ALA A 572 -17.49 44.88 34.08
CA ALA A 572 -16.54 44.74 32.97
C ALA A 572 -15.09 44.54 33.45
N VAL A 573 -14.67 45.27 34.49
CA VAL A 573 -13.34 45.10 35.13
C VAL A 573 -13.17 43.70 35.71
N VAL A 574 -14.18 43.15 36.41
CA VAL A 574 -14.15 41.77 36.92
C VAL A 574 -14.05 40.76 35.78
N LYS A 575 -14.71 41.00 34.64
CA LYS A 575 -14.58 40.18 33.43
C LYS A 575 -13.16 40.23 32.86
N ILE A 576 -12.50 41.40 32.81
CA ILE A 576 -11.09 41.52 32.42
C ILE A 576 -10.16 40.75 33.39
N VAL A 577 -10.35 40.89 34.70
CA VAL A 577 -9.52 40.17 35.70
C VAL A 577 -9.66 38.65 35.57
N ARG A 578 -10.86 38.16 35.24
CA ARG A 578 -11.12 36.74 35.00
C ARG A 578 -10.56 36.26 33.66
N GLU A 579 -10.89 36.91 32.56
CA GLU A 579 -10.65 36.40 31.20
C GLU A 579 -9.26 36.77 30.64
N LYS A 580 -8.73 37.96 30.96
CA LYS A 580 -7.38 38.40 30.52
C LYS A 580 -6.29 37.95 31.49
N TYR A 581 -6.52 38.13 32.80
CA TYR A 581 -5.52 37.89 33.84
C TYR A 581 -5.59 36.50 34.48
N LEU A 582 -6.66 35.73 34.22
CA LEU A 582 -6.88 34.38 34.76
C LEU A 582 -6.82 34.31 36.30
N LYS A 583 -7.07 35.42 37.00
CA LYS A 583 -7.04 35.51 38.47
C LYS A 583 -8.42 35.18 39.05
N THR A 584 -8.67 33.89 39.28
CA THR A 584 -9.89 33.38 39.94
C THR A 584 -9.71 33.08 41.44
N THR A 585 -8.49 33.13 41.95
CA THR A 585 -8.12 32.81 43.34
C THR A 585 -7.67 34.06 44.11
N ALA A 586 -7.72 34.01 45.44
CA ALA A 586 -7.14 35.04 46.29
C ALA A 586 -5.61 35.11 46.17
N PHE A 587 -5.04 36.30 46.38
CA PHE A 587 -3.59 36.54 46.39
C PHE A 587 -2.97 36.03 47.70
N ALA A 588 -1.72 35.56 47.65
CA ALA A 588 -1.05 34.97 48.80
C ALA A 588 -0.47 36.03 49.76
N SER A 589 -0.02 37.16 49.21
CA SER A 589 0.48 38.30 49.99
C SER A 589 -0.27 39.61 49.68
N LYS A 590 -0.22 40.54 50.64
CA LYS A 590 -0.76 41.90 50.46
C LYS A 590 0.04 42.71 49.44
N GLU A 591 1.32 42.37 49.28
CA GLU A 591 2.25 43.00 48.33
C GLU A 591 1.95 42.58 46.89
N GLU A 592 1.70 41.29 46.63
CA GLU A 592 1.17 40.81 45.33
C GLU A 592 -0.14 41.51 44.95
N LEU A 593 -1.08 41.62 45.88
CA LEU A 593 -2.35 42.30 45.64
C LEU A 593 -2.15 43.77 45.28
N GLN A 594 -1.25 44.48 45.97
CA GLN A 594 -0.98 45.89 45.70
C GLN A 594 -0.21 46.11 44.38
N ALA A 595 0.70 45.20 44.02
CA ALA A 595 1.35 45.19 42.71
C ALA A 595 0.33 44.94 41.59
N PHE A 596 -0.51 43.91 41.72
CA PHE A 596 -1.55 43.57 40.74
C PHE A 596 -2.58 44.70 40.57
N LEU A 597 -3.02 45.34 41.66
CA LEU A 597 -3.93 46.49 41.59
C LEU A 597 -3.29 47.69 40.87
N SER A 598 -1.96 47.87 40.99
CA SER A 598 -1.23 48.93 40.29
C SER A 598 -1.12 48.64 38.79
N GLU A 599 -0.79 47.40 38.42
CA GLU A 599 -0.73 46.95 37.02
C GLU A 599 -2.12 47.04 36.34
N LEU A 600 -3.16 46.54 37.04
CA LEU A 600 -4.54 46.59 36.58
C LEU A 600 -5.02 48.05 36.42
N TYR A 601 -4.66 48.95 37.33
CA TYR A 601 -5.01 50.37 37.21
C TYR A 601 -4.41 50.99 35.95
N VAL A 602 -3.11 50.80 35.69
CA VAL A 602 -2.47 51.31 34.46
C VAL A 602 -3.16 50.75 33.22
N TYR A 603 -3.34 49.43 33.15
CA TYR A 603 -3.99 48.80 31.99
C TYR A 603 -5.43 49.29 31.77
N LEU A 604 -6.23 49.47 32.83
CA LEU A 604 -7.60 49.97 32.70
C LEU A 604 -7.64 51.44 32.28
N VAL A 605 -6.68 52.26 32.69
CA VAL A 605 -6.54 53.65 32.22
C VAL A 605 -6.17 53.68 30.73
N ASP A 606 -5.23 52.85 30.28
CA ASP A 606 -4.85 52.75 28.87
C ASP A 606 -6.04 52.30 27.99
N GLN A 607 -6.77 51.25 28.41
CA GLN A 607 -7.98 50.81 27.68
C GLN A 607 -9.12 51.81 27.78
N MET A 608 -9.25 52.57 28.88
CA MET A 608 -10.21 53.67 28.97
C MET A 608 -9.86 54.77 27.95
N HIS A 609 -8.58 55.12 27.77
CA HIS A 609 -8.15 56.06 26.73
C HIS A 609 -8.42 55.54 25.32
N VAL A 610 -8.19 54.25 25.04
CA VAL A 610 -8.56 53.62 23.75
C VAL A 610 -10.07 53.65 23.53
N GLY A 611 -10.87 53.30 24.55
CA GLY A 611 -12.33 53.31 24.49
C GLY A 611 -12.91 54.72 24.27
N LEU A 612 -12.42 55.71 25.01
CA LEU A 612 -12.79 57.12 24.83
C LEU A 612 -12.35 57.66 23.46
N SER A 613 -11.14 57.31 23.00
CA SER A 613 -10.64 57.71 21.68
C SER A 613 -11.56 57.21 20.56
N LYS A 614 -12.09 55.98 20.65
CA LYS A 614 -13.08 55.45 19.70
C LYS A 614 -14.43 56.18 19.69
N VAL A 615 -14.80 56.86 20.77
CA VAL A 615 -16.04 57.67 20.85
C VAL A 615 -15.80 59.10 20.33
N VAL A 616 -14.61 59.65 20.57
CA VAL A 616 -14.24 61.00 20.15
C VAL A 616 -13.78 61.04 18.68
N SER A 617 -13.17 59.96 18.18
CA SER A 617 -12.63 59.84 16.81
C SER A 617 -13.63 59.18 15.86
N LEU A 618 -14.88 59.66 15.84
CA LEU A 618 -15.88 59.26 14.83
C LEU A 618 -15.75 60.04 13.50
N GLU A 619 -14.66 60.79 13.35
CA GLU A 619 -14.16 61.34 12.09
C GLU A 619 -12.72 60.82 11.88
N ASP A 620 -12.39 60.49 10.62
CA ASP A 620 -11.05 60.16 10.09
C ASP A 620 -10.25 58.98 10.69
N GLN A 621 -10.80 57.76 10.61
CA GLN A 621 -10.01 56.59 10.15
C GLN A 621 -10.82 55.70 9.20
N ALA A 622 -10.37 55.58 7.94
CA ALA A 622 -10.90 54.58 7.01
C ALA A 622 -10.47 53.17 7.46
N PRO A 623 -11.36 52.16 7.42
CA PRO A 623 -10.97 50.79 7.73
C PRO A 623 -9.98 50.27 6.69
N VAL A 624 -8.92 49.59 7.16
CA VAL A 624 -7.99 48.87 6.27
C VAL A 624 -8.78 47.77 5.57
N PRO A 625 -8.80 47.70 4.22
CA PRO A 625 -9.49 46.63 3.50
C PRO A 625 -8.94 45.25 3.88
N GLU A 626 -9.81 44.25 3.94
CA GLU A 626 -9.37 42.86 4.04
C GLU A 626 -8.64 42.44 2.74
N PRO A 627 -7.63 41.55 2.80
CA PRO A 627 -6.94 41.09 1.59
C PRO A 627 -7.91 40.39 0.64
N LEU A 628 -8.11 40.95 -0.55
CA LEU A 628 -9.08 40.50 -1.54
C LEU A 628 -8.75 39.14 -2.18
N THR A 629 -7.52 38.67 -2.05
CA THR A 629 -7.03 37.40 -2.61
C THR A 629 -7.18 36.24 -1.64
N ASP A 630 -7.55 35.06 -2.13
CA ASP A 630 -7.65 33.82 -1.36
C ASP A 630 -6.31 33.02 -1.30
N SER A 631 -6.19 32.10 -0.33
CA SER A 631 -5.05 31.16 -0.23
C SER A 631 -4.89 30.28 -1.47
N ALA A 632 -5.99 29.84 -2.11
CA ALA A 632 -5.91 29.12 -3.37
C ALA A 632 -5.34 30.00 -4.49
N GLN A 633 -5.80 31.25 -4.60
CA GLN A 633 -5.28 32.21 -5.58
C GLN A 633 -3.78 32.49 -5.36
N LEU A 634 -3.33 32.66 -4.12
CA LEU A 634 -1.89 32.77 -3.81
C LEU A 634 -1.09 31.54 -4.24
N LYS A 635 -1.65 30.32 -4.14
CA LYS A 635 -1.02 29.10 -4.67
C LYS A 635 -0.94 29.11 -6.20
N HIS A 636 -1.96 29.63 -6.90
CA HIS A 636 -1.91 29.82 -8.34
C HIS A 636 -0.87 30.88 -8.76
N PHE A 637 -0.81 32.03 -8.08
CA PHE A 637 0.17 33.09 -8.40
C PHE A 637 1.60 32.65 -8.11
N ALA A 638 1.82 31.86 -7.05
CA ALA A 638 3.12 31.24 -6.79
C ALA A 638 3.53 30.29 -7.92
N ARG A 639 2.62 29.43 -8.39
CA ARG A 639 2.87 28.52 -9.54
C ARG A 639 3.13 29.26 -10.85
N GLU A 640 2.37 30.32 -11.13
CA GLU A 640 2.57 31.18 -12.29
C GLU A 640 3.95 31.85 -12.27
N ALA A 641 4.38 32.36 -11.11
CA ALA A 641 5.70 32.94 -10.92
C ALA A 641 6.83 31.89 -11.03
N GLU A 642 6.63 30.65 -10.59
CA GLU A 642 7.58 29.54 -10.80
C GLU A 642 7.74 29.20 -12.28
N VAL A 643 6.63 29.10 -13.03
CA VAL A 643 6.64 28.79 -14.47
C VAL A 643 7.31 29.90 -15.29
N ASN A 644 7.23 31.15 -14.84
CA ASN A 644 7.89 32.29 -15.47
C ASN A 644 9.32 32.55 -14.94
N GLU A 645 9.93 31.60 -14.21
CA GLU A 645 11.25 31.69 -13.55
C GLU A 645 11.41 32.86 -12.55
N ASN A 646 10.32 33.53 -12.19
CA ASN A 646 10.28 34.66 -11.24
C ASN A 646 10.29 34.16 -9.78
N PHE A 647 11.32 33.38 -9.43
CA PHE A 647 11.43 32.68 -8.13
C PHE A 647 11.35 33.62 -6.91
N GLN A 648 11.80 34.88 -7.03
CA GLN A 648 11.70 35.87 -5.95
C GLN A 648 10.25 36.27 -5.64
N LEU A 649 9.37 36.28 -6.65
CA LEU A 649 7.95 36.58 -6.48
C LEU A 649 7.19 35.34 -5.97
N ALA A 650 7.54 34.15 -6.47
CA ALA A 650 7.02 32.88 -5.94
C ALA A 650 7.34 32.71 -4.44
N GLU A 651 8.57 33.00 -4.01
CA GLU A 651 8.94 32.95 -2.59
C GLU A 651 8.08 33.91 -1.74
N ARG A 652 7.77 35.11 -2.23
CA ARG A 652 6.87 36.06 -1.53
C ARG A 652 5.45 35.50 -1.38
N TYR A 653 4.85 34.97 -2.44
CA TYR A 653 3.47 34.43 -2.37
C TYR A 653 3.37 33.22 -1.44
N TYR A 654 4.35 32.31 -1.44
CA TYR A 654 4.40 31.21 -0.47
C TYR A 654 4.58 31.71 0.98
N GLN A 655 5.46 32.69 1.21
CA GLN A 655 5.66 33.28 2.54
C GLN A 655 4.42 34.05 3.03
N GLU A 656 3.70 34.76 2.15
CA GLU A 656 2.46 35.44 2.50
C GLU A 656 1.36 34.44 2.88
N ARG A 657 1.22 33.36 2.09
CA ARG A 657 0.27 32.28 2.37
C ARG A 657 0.57 31.63 3.74
N LEU A 658 1.84 31.37 4.05
CA LEU A 658 2.29 30.91 5.38
C LEU A 658 2.06 31.93 6.51
N ALA A 659 2.18 33.24 6.23
CA ALA A 659 1.91 34.29 7.20
C ALA A 659 0.40 34.42 7.53
N ARG A 660 -0.47 34.21 6.53
CA ARG A 660 -1.93 34.18 6.69
C ARG A 660 -2.40 32.98 7.50
N ASN A 661 -1.89 31.77 7.23
CA ASN A 661 -2.22 30.56 8.00
C ASN A 661 -1.00 29.65 8.22
N ARG A 662 -0.32 29.83 9.35
CA ARG A 662 0.83 28.99 9.76
C ARG A 662 0.41 27.60 10.30
N SER A 663 -0.89 27.36 10.53
CA SER A 663 -1.42 26.12 11.15
C SER A 663 -1.96 25.10 10.15
N ASP A 664 -1.69 25.29 8.86
CA ASP A 664 -2.13 24.44 7.76
C ASP A 664 -0.93 23.68 7.17
N PRO A 665 -1.00 22.33 7.04
CA PRO A 665 0.13 21.54 6.57
C PRO A 665 0.42 21.76 5.08
N ASP A 666 -0.60 21.91 4.23
CA ASP A 666 -0.44 22.07 2.79
C ASP A 666 0.33 23.35 2.43
N HIS A 667 0.18 24.40 3.26
CA HIS A 667 0.89 25.66 3.08
C HIS A 667 2.41 25.52 3.32
N TRP A 668 2.82 24.64 4.24
CA TRP A 668 4.22 24.28 4.46
C TRP A 668 4.74 23.31 3.41
N PHE A 669 3.93 22.32 3.03
CA PHE A 669 4.25 21.34 2.00
C PHE A 669 4.54 22.01 0.64
N ASP A 670 3.67 22.91 0.19
CA ASP A 670 3.84 23.62 -1.09
C ASP A 670 5.13 24.46 -1.12
N TYR A 671 5.43 25.18 -0.02
CA TYR A 671 6.68 25.96 0.09
C TYR A 671 7.92 25.06 0.15
N GLY A 672 7.82 23.88 0.78
CA GLY A 672 8.87 22.86 0.75
C GLY A 672 9.16 22.35 -0.67
N CYS A 673 8.13 22.12 -1.49
CA CYS A 673 8.29 21.73 -2.90
C CYS A 673 8.99 22.84 -3.73
N PHE A 674 8.68 24.10 -3.47
CA PHE A 674 9.39 25.24 -4.06
C PHE A 674 10.86 25.31 -3.60
N CYS A 675 11.15 25.02 -2.32
CA CYS A 675 12.52 24.90 -1.83
C CYS A 675 13.29 23.75 -2.50
N LEU A 676 12.64 22.62 -2.84
CA LEU A 676 13.26 21.56 -3.66
C LEU A 676 13.57 22.03 -5.09
N LEU A 677 12.63 22.70 -5.77
CA LEU A 677 12.85 23.24 -7.12
C LEU A 677 14.04 24.20 -7.18
N THR A 678 14.16 25.08 -6.18
CA THR A 678 15.25 26.06 -6.07
C THR A 678 16.57 25.46 -5.56
N GLY A 679 16.57 24.18 -5.14
CA GLY A 679 17.76 23.47 -4.64
C GLY A 679 18.13 23.76 -3.18
N ASN A 680 17.23 24.40 -2.41
CA ASN A 680 17.43 24.69 -1.00
C ASN A 680 16.89 23.54 -0.12
N HIS A 681 17.62 22.43 -0.10
CA HIS A 681 17.22 21.21 0.61
C HIS A 681 17.03 21.43 2.13
N ALA A 682 17.83 22.29 2.76
CA ALA A 682 17.70 22.61 4.18
C ALA A 682 16.37 23.33 4.51
N LYS A 683 15.99 24.36 3.76
CA LYS A 683 14.64 24.98 3.90
C LYS A 683 13.54 23.95 3.63
N ALA A 684 13.72 23.07 2.64
CA ALA A 684 12.72 22.05 2.32
C ALA A 684 12.51 21.07 3.49
N GLU A 685 13.59 20.59 4.15
CA GLU A 685 13.47 19.78 5.36
C GLU A 685 12.70 20.52 6.45
N GLU A 686 13.06 21.77 6.77
CA GLU A 686 12.37 22.57 7.79
C GLU A 686 10.87 22.69 7.51
N CYS A 687 10.48 22.87 6.24
CA CYS A 687 9.09 22.97 5.83
C CYS A 687 8.34 21.64 5.96
N PHE A 688 8.90 20.53 5.48
CA PHE A 688 8.29 19.20 5.64
C PHE A 688 8.25 18.77 7.11
N LYS A 689 9.21 19.22 7.93
CA LYS A 689 9.21 19.01 9.39
C LYS A 689 8.11 19.79 10.10
N GLU A 690 7.92 21.08 9.78
CA GLU A 690 6.78 21.85 10.29
C GLU A 690 5.45 21.21 9.83
N THR A 691 5.36 20.74 8.58
CA THR A 691 4.21 20.01 8.01
C THR A 691 3.83 18.81 8.87
N VAL A 692 4.76 17.86 9.07
CA VAL A 692 4.54 16.65 9.86
C VAL A 692 4.35 16.95 11.37
N SER A 693 4.86 18.08 11.86
CA SER A 693 4.57 18.53 13.23
C SER A 693 3.13 19.03 13.41
N ILE A 694 2.49 19.52 12.35
CA ILE A 694 1.10 19.99 12.33
C ILE A 694 0.15 18.80 12.14
N ASP A 695 0.44 17.94 11.17
CA ASP A 695 -0.31 16.71 10.91
C ASP A 695 0.65 15.53 10.66
N GLN A 696 0.65 14.58 11.60
CA GLN A 696 1.47 13.36 11.53
C GLN A 696 0.93 12.31 10.54
N GLN A 697 -0.24 12.53 9.96
CA GLN A 697 -0.86 11.67 8.94
C GLN A 697 -0.86 12.30 7.54
N HIS A 698 -0.28 13.50 7.36
CA HIS A 698 -0.22 14.15 6.05
C HIS A 698 0.74 13.40 5.10
N LEU A 699 0.18 12.48 4.31
CA LEU A 699 0.91 11.53 3.47
C LEU A 699 1.94 12.17 2.51
N PRO A 700 1.63 13.23 1.75
CA PRO A 700 2.62 13.85 0.86
C PRO A 700 3.85 14.37 1.62
N GLY A 701 3.66 14.94 2.81
CA GLY A 701 4.75 15.40 3.69
C GLY A 701 5.55 14.25 4.31
N LEU A 702 4.91 13.13 4.67
CA LEU A 702 5.63 11.92 5.11
C LEU A 702 6.52 11.38 3.97
N LEU A 703 6.00 11.33 2.74
CA LEU A 703 6.75 10.88 1.56
C LEU A 703 7.91 11.82 1.22
N LEU A 704 7.71 13.15 1.24
CA LEU A 704 8.79 14.10 0.97
C LEU A 704 9.82 14.21 2.09
N TYR A 705 9.42 14.12 3.36
CA TYR A 705 10.38 14.04 4.47
C TYR A 705 11.17 12.71 4.42
N GLY A 706 10.53 11.62 3.99
CA GLY A 706 11.19 10.35 3.66
C GLY A 706 12.24 10.53 2.55
N ILE A 707 11.88 11.15 1.42
CA ILE A 707 12.81 11.43 0.30
C ILE A 707 13.97 12.34 0.73
N VAL A 708 13.72 13.42 1.48
CA VAL A 708 14.80 14.33 1.94
C VAL A 708 15.69 13.66 2.98
N SER A 709 15.13 12.88 3.91
CA SER A 709 15.92 12.05 4.83
C SER A 709 16.77 11.02 4.08
N ALA A 710 16.22 10.44 3.01
CA ALA A 710 16.93 9.49 2.15
C ALA A 710 18.10 10.17 1.42
N MET A 711 17.89 11.36 0.86
CA MET A 711 18.93 12.16 0.17
C MET A 711 20.13 12.48 1.04
N GLU A 712 19.91 12.71 2.34
CA GLU A 712 20.96 13.00 3.31
C GLU A 712 21.49 11.73 4.02
N GLU A 713 21.28 10.56 3.43
CA GLU A 713 21.80 9.26 3.89
C GLU A 713 21.27 8.83 5.28
N ARG A 714 20.19 9.47 5.76
CA ARG A 714 19.52 9.20 7.04
C ARG A 714 18.53 8.03 6.90
N HIS A 715 19.04 6.88 6.45
CA HIS A 715 18.26 5.74 5.97
C HIS A 715 17.24 5.18 6.97
N GLU A 716 17.58 5.07 8.26
CA GLU A 716 16.66 4.54 9.30
C GLU A 716 15.41 5.42 9.49
N MET A 717 15.58 6.74 9.37
CA MET A 717 14.46 7.68 9.40
C MET A 717 13.65 7.55 8.12
N ALA A 718 14.31 7.62 6.95
CA ALA A 718 13.65 7.50 5.65
C ALA A 718 12.77 6.24 5.57
N GLU A 719 13.28 5.08 5.98
CA GLU A 719 12.52 3.83 6.05
C GLU A 719 11.29 3.97 6.97
N THR A 720 11.45 4.56 8.14
CA THR A 720 10.35 4.76 9.10
C THR A 720 9.27 5.69 8.54
N PHE A 721 9.63 6.72 7.79
CA PHE A 721 8.68 7.63 7.13
C PHE A 721 7.97 6.98 5.94
N PHE A 722 8.66 6.20 5.10
CA PHE A 722 8.04 5.45 4.01
C PHE A 722 7.15 4.31 4.51
N GLU A 723 7.54 3.56 5.55
CA GLU A 723 6.66 2.53 6.13
C GLU A 723 5.42 3.14 6.79
N ASN A 724 5.55 4.29 7.48
CA ASN A 724 4.39 4.98 8.06
C ASN A 724 3.45 5.49 6.95
N ALA A 725 3.99 6.06 5.86
CA ALA A 725 3.21 6.44 4.68
C ALA A 725 2.35 5.27 4.13
N THR A 726 2.92 4.07 3.98
CA THR A 726 2.18 2.85 3.58
C THR A 726 1.23 2.27 4.65
N CYS A 727 1.21 2.85 5.85
CA CYS A 727 0.30 2.49 6.95
C CYS A 727 -0.81 3.54 7.20
N VAL A 728 -0.64 4.78 6.74
CA VAL A 728 -1.69 5.81 6.77
C VAL A 728 -2.70 5.56 5.64
N GLU A 729 -2.21 5.41 4.41
CA GLU A 729 -3.01 4.94 3.27
C GLU A 729 -2.42 3.61 2.77
N SER A 730 -3.00 2.50 3.22
CA SER A 730 -2.64 1.15 2.74
C SER A 730 -2.77 0.99 1.23
N ASP A 731 -3.67 1.77 0.65
CA ASP A 731 -4.21 1.68 -0.71
C ASP A 731 -3.35 2.45 -1.73
N ASN A 732 -2.39 3.24 -1.25
CA ASN A 732 -1.69 4.23 -2.06
C ASN A 732 -0.51 3.63 -2.85
N VAL A 733 -0.71 3.46 -4.16
CA VAL A 733 0.28 2.92 -5.11
C VAL A 733 1.61 3.69 -5.11
N VAL A 734 1.58 5.02 -4.97
CA VAL A 734 2.77 5.86 -4.99
C VAL A 734 3.61 5.66 -3.72
N ALA A 735 2.98 5.55 -2.55
CA ALA A 735 3.68 5.30 -1.29
C ALA A 735 4.46 3.98 -1.32
N TRP A 736 3.83 2.89 -1.77
CA TRP A 736 4.49 1.60 -1.96
C TRP A 736 5.59 1.64 -3.02
N THR A 737 5.39 2.34 -4.14
CA THR A 737 6.40 2.45 -5.19
C THR A 737 7.63 3.23 -4.72
N LEU A 738 7.46 4.31 -3.95
CA LEU A 738 8.57 5.07 -3.37
C LEU A 738 9.35 4.27 -2.31
N LEU A 739 8.66 3.48 -1.47
CA LEU A 739 9.30 2.53 -0.55
C LEU A 739 10.12 1.48 -1.32
N GLY A 740 9.62 0.98 -2.46
CA GLY A 740 10.34 0.06 -3.34
C GLY A 740 11.60 0.69 -3.96
N LEU A 741 11.49 1.91 -4.49
CA LEU A 741 12.61 2.68 -5.07
C LEU A 741 13.68 3.08 -4.03
N PHE A 742 13.28 3.21 -2.77
CA PHE A 742 14.18 3.39 -1.63
C PHE A 742 14.96 2.11 -1.32
N TYR A 743 14.30 0.94 -1.25
CA TYR A 743 14.97 -0.35 -1.00
C TYR A 743 15.85 -0.82 -2.15
N ASP A 744 15.41 -0.65 -3.41
CA ASP A 744 16.22 -0.78 -4.62
C ASP A 744 17.50 0.08 -4.52
N GLY A 745 17.32 1.30 -4.03
CA GLY A 745 18.41 2.23 -3.73
C GLY A 745 19.41 1.80 -2.67
N LEU A 746 19.06 0.84 -1.81
CA LEU A 746 19.93 0.26 -0.79
C LEU A 746 20.46 -1.13 -1.20
N GLY A 747 20.12 -1.64 -2.39
CA GLY A 747 20.44 -3.01 -2.81
C GLY A 747 19.68 -4.08 -2.02
N ASN A 748 18.47 -3.78 -1.54
CA ASN A 748 17.62 -4.71 -0.81
C ASN A 748 16.48 -5.23 -1.72
N ASP A 749 16.87 -5.99 -2.74
CA ASP A 749 16.02 -6.50 -3.82
C ASP A 749 14.73 -7.17 -3.30
N ILE A 750 14.83 -7.93 -2.21
CA ILE A 750 13.71 -8.68 -1.61
C ILE A 750 12.62 -7.74 -1.07
N ARG A 751 13.01 -6.61 -0.44
CA ARG A 751 12.04 -5.61 0.05
C ARG A 751 11.59 -4.66 -1.05
N ALA A 752 12.42 -4.40 -2.06
CA ALA A 752 12.04 -3.65 -3.25
C ALA A 752 10.93 -4.37 -4.02
N GLU A 753 11.14 -5.66 -4.32
CA GLU A 753 10.17 -6.54 -4.97
C GLU A 753 8.85 -6.64 -4.19
N MET A 754 8.91 -6.80 -2.86
CA MET A 754 7.74 -6.81 -1.98
C MET A 754 6.88 -5.55 -2.18
N ALA A 755 7.51 -4.38 -2.11
CA ALA A 755 6.80 -3.10 -2.23
C ALA A 755 6.27 -2.86 -3.65
N PHE A 756 7.02 -3.23 -4.69
CA PHE A 756 6.53 -3.19 -6.07
C PHE A 756 5.41 -4.20 -6.34
N SER A 757 5.40 -5.36 -5.68
CA SER A 757 4.35 -6.38 -5.82
C SER A 757 3.02 -5.88 -5.24
N GLU A 758 3.03 -5.34 -4.02
CA GLU A 758 1.85 -4.73 -3.41
C GLU A 758 1.39 -3.48 -4.19
N ALA A 759 2.30 -2.62 -4.66
CA ALA A 759 1.95 -1.49 -5.54
C ALA A 759 1.22 -1.94 -6.82
N ASN A 760 1.72 -2.97 -7.51
CA ASN A 760 1.10 -3.48 -8.74
C ASN A 760 -0.27 -4.12 -8.48
N LYS A 761 -0.39 -4.86 -7.37
CA LYS A 761 -1.65 -5.47 -6.90
C LYS A 761 -2.72 -4.41 -6.61
N LEU A 762 -2.35 -3.32 -5.94
CA LEU A 762 -3.23 -2.16 -5.69
C LEU A 762 -3.63 -1.45 -7.00
N ASN A 763 -2.68 -1.24 -7.92
CA ASN A 763 -2.96 -0.62 -9.23
C ASN A 763 -3.94 -1.47 -10.08
N VAL A 764 -3.82 -2.81 -10.04
CA VAL A 764 -4.79 -3.72 -10.67
C VAL A 764 -6.16 -3.65 -9.99
N GLN A 765 -6.22 -3.56 -8.66
CA GLN A 765 -7.49 -3.39 -7.93
C GLN A 765 -8.17 -2.05 -8.28
N ALA A 766 -7.42 -0.95 -8.35
CA ALA A 766 -7.93 0.35 -8.80
C ALA A 766 -8.47 0.31 -10.24
N ALA A 767 -7.77 -0.37 -11.16
CA ALA A 767 -8.22 -0.57 -12.54
C ALA A 767 -9.49 -1.44 -12.65
N ILE A 768 -9.69 -2.40 -11.74
CA ILE A 768 -10.95 -3.15 -11.62
C ILE A 768 -12.07 -2.24 -11.13
N HIS A 769 -11.84 -1.50 -10.03
CA HIS A 769 -12.83 -0.59 -9.43
C HIS A 769 -13.34 0.44 -10.46
N LYS A 770 -12.42 1.14 -11.13
CA LYS A 770 -12.75 2.14 -12.15
C LYS A 770 -13.61 1.56 -13.29
N ARG A 771 -13.29 0.36 -13.78
CA ARG A 771 -14.08 -0.31 -14.84
C ARG A 771 -15.48 -0.69 -14.36
N ASP A 772 -15.64 -1.12 -13.11
CA ASP A 772 -16.95 -1.44 -12.56
C ASP A 772 -17.78 -0.18 -12.23
N GLU A 773 -17.14 0.93 -11.88
CA GLU A 773 -17.76 2.26 -11.80
C GLU A 773 -18.21 2.78 -13.17
N GLU A 774 -17.37 2.70 -14.20
CA GLU A 774 -17.74 3.04 -15.59
C GLU A 774 -18.92 2.17 -16.08
N LYS A 775 -18.88 0.86 -15.81
CA LYS A 775 -20.02 -0.05 -16.07
C LYS A 775 -21.26 0.26 -15.24
N ALA A 776 -21.13 0.83 -14.04
CA ALA A 776 -22.26 1.26 -13.23
C ALA A 776 -22.85 2.58 -13.72
N ALA A 777 -22.01 3.54 -14.12
CA ALA A 777 -22.43 4.81 -14.71
C ALA A 777 -23.16 4.60 -16.05
N MET A 778 -22.62 3.77 -16.94
CA MET A 778 -23.28 3.44 -18.22
C MET A 778 -24.64 2.73 -18.02
N ARG A 779 -24.78 1.90 -16.97
CA ARG A 779 -26.08 1.30 -16.61
C ARG A 779 -27.07 2.34 -16.10
N ARG A 780 -26.65 3.27 -15.23
CA ARG A 780 -27.51 4.38 -14.77
C ARG A 780 -27.98 5.26 -15.93
N ALA A 781 -27.08 5.60 -16.86
CA ALA A 781 -27.43 6.39 -18.05
C ALA A 781 -28.52 5.71 -18.90
N HIS A 782 -28.38 4.42 -19.19
CA HIS A 782 -29.41 3.67 -19.92
C HIS A 782 -30.73 3.49 -19.13
N GLU A 783 -30.69 3.49 -17.79
CA GLU A 783 -31.91 3.50 -16.96
C GLU A 783 -32.64 4.87 -17.00
N GLU A 784 -31.91 5.98 -17.19
CA GLU A 784 -32.49 7.32 -17.36
C GLU A 784 -33.01 7.56 -18.80
N GLU A 785 -32.30 7.08 -19.82
CA GLU A 785 -32.80 6.99 -21.21
C GLU A 785 -34.04 6.07 -21.31
N GLY A 786 -34.05 4.96 -20.56
CA GLY A 786 -35.20 4.05 -20.45
C GLY A 786 -36.41 4.67 -19.75
N ARG A 787 -36.20 5.59 -18.79
CA ARG A 787 -37.28 6.33 -18.12
C ARG A 787 -37.85 7.48 -18.93
N THR A 788 -37.05 8.11 -19.78
CA THR A 788 -37.50 9.21 -20.65
C THR A 788 -38.26 8.74 -21.90
N SER A 789 -38.28 7.43 -22.17
CA SER A 789 -38.94 6.82 -23.35
C SER A 789 -40.27 6.10 -23.05
N VAL A 790 -40.74 6.05 -21.79
CA VAL A 790 -42.00 5.38 -21.41
C VAL A 790 -42.93 6.32 -20.62
N SER A 791 -43.51 7.31 -21.32
CA SER A 791 -44.48 8.24 -20.72
C SER A 791 -45.61 8.74 -21.66
N ASP A 792 -45.89 8.05 -22.77
CA ASP A 792 -47.10 8.30 -23.57
C ASP A 792 -47.73 7.01 -24.14
N ALA A 793 -48.63 6.38 -23.35
CA ALA A 793 -49.66 5.44 -23.77
C ALA A 793 -50.62 5.18 -22.60
N GLY A 794 -51.89 5.58 -22.71
CA GLY A 794 -52.90 5.41 -21.67
C GLY A 794 -54.01 4.40 -22.01
N GLU A 795 -54.84 4.11 -21.00
CA GLU A 795 -56.05 3.25 -21.03
C GLU A 795 -55.78 1.73 -21.19
N ARG A 796 -56.57 0.82 -20.60
CA ARG A 796 -57.92 0.93 -20.01
C ARG A 796 -58.13 -0.09 -18.86
N GLU A 797 -59.14 0.11 -18.01
CA GLU A 797 -59.49 -0.76 -16.86
C GLU A 797 -60.32 -2.00 -17.24
N GLU A 798 -60.21 -3.10 -16.47
CA GLU A 798 -61.33 -3.78 -15.77
C GLU A 798 -60.85 -5.01 -14.95
N GLY A 799 -61.52 -5.34 -13.83
CA GLY A 799 -61.46 -6.67 -13.18
C GLY A 799 -60.85 -6.75 -11.76
N THR A 800 -61.69 -6.94 -10.74
CA THR A 800 -61.35 -7.14 -9.30
C THR A 800 -62.20 -8.29 -8.70
N PRO A 801 -62.13 -8.66 -7.40
CA PRO A 801 -60.96 -8.96 -6.53
C PRO A 801 -61.09 -10.30 -5.75
N ARG A 802 -60.05 -10.68 -4.98
CA ARG A 802 -60.05 -11.42 -3.68
C ARG A 802 -58.60 -11.55 -3.18
N GLU A 803 -58.18 -11.07 -1.99
CA GLU A 803 -58.51 -11.51 -0.60
C GLU A 803 -57.94 -12.91 -0.25
N SER A 804 -57.25 -13.13 0.89
CA SER A 804 -56.94 -12.24 2.04
C SER A 804 -55.87 -12.82 3.00
N GLY A 805 -55.15 -11.95 3.73
CA GLY A 805 -54.44 -12.24 5.00
C GLY A 805 -53.00 -12.78 4.87
N GLU A 806 -52.03 -12.46 5.74
CA GLU A 806 -51.95 -11.49 6.86
C GLU A 806 -50.54 -10.80 6.77
N ASP A 807 -50.31 -9.50 7.06
CA ASP A 807 -50.47 -8.71 8.31
C ASP A 807 -49.52 -9.17 9.46
N VAL A 808 -48.79 -8.33 10.22
CA VAL A 808 -48.70 -6.84 10.34
C VAL A 808 -47.27 -6.39 10.80
N LEU A 809 -46.86 -5.16 10.47
CA LEU A 809 -46.17 -4.10 11.29
C LEU A 809 -44.89 -3.49 10.67
N SER A 810 -44.62 -2.17 10.74
CA SER A 810 -45.47 -0.95 10.72
C SER A 810 -44.61 0.34 10.55
N VAL A 811 -45.18 1.36 9.90
CA VAL A 811 -44.57 2.64 9.43
C VAL A 811 -44.21 3.66 10.54
N PRO A 812 -43.17 4.52 10.37
CA PRO A 812 -42.84 5.62 11.30
C PRO A 812 -43.48 7.00 11.00
N LYS A 813 -43.81 7.75 12.07
CA LYS A 813 -44.01 9.24 12.19
C LYS A 813 -44.14 9.58 13.70
N VAL A 814 -44.06 10.81 14.25
CA VAL A 814 -44.52 12.20 13.92
C VAL A 814 -43.47 13.17 14.55
N MET A 815 -42.91 14.21 13.90
CA MET A 815 -43.38 15.59 13.60
C MET A 815 -43.68 16.47 14.85
N GLU A 816 -43.20 17.72 14.96
CA GLU A 816 -43.86 19.05 14.68
C GLU A 816 -43.01 20.17 15.39
N THR A 817 -43.05 21.51 15.19
CA THR A 817 -43.70 22.48 14.25
C THR A 817 -43.07 23.90 14.34
N ALA A 818 -42.97 24.62 13.20
CA ALA A 818 -43.12 26.09 13.01
C ALA A 818 -42.10 27.09 13.67
N ALA A 819 -41.95 28.38 13.25
CA ALA A 819 -42.75 29.21 12.31
C ALA A 819 -41.97 30.39 11.61
N THR A 820 -42.38 30.70 10.36
CA THR A 820 -42.56 32.00 9.59
C THR A 820 -42.12 33.37 10.16
N PRO A 821 -41.87 34.47 9.35
CA PRO A 821 -42.71 34.90 8.18
C PRO A 821 -42.14 35.74 6.98
N THR A 822 -42.97 35.90 5.92
CA THR A 822 -43.04 36.98 4.86
C THR A 822 -41.84 37.22 3.91
N GLY A 823 -41.95 37.58 2.61
CA GLY A 823 -43.08 37.94 1.72
C GLY A 823 -43.11 39.45 1.37
N ASP A 824 -43.28 39.98 0.15
CA ASP A 824 -43.50 39.48 -1.25
C ASP A 824 -42.99 40.59 -2.24
N GLY A 825 -43.01 40.58 -3.60
CA GLY A 825 -43.54 39.70 -4.66
C GLY A 825 -43.49 40.41 -6.07
N ALA A 826 -44.16 39.84 -7.10
CA ALA A 826 -44.36 40.35 -8.50
C ALA A 826 -43.17 40.34 -9.51
N GLY A 827 -43.35 40.13 -10.84
CA GLY A 827 -44.55 39.64 -11.56
C GLY A 827 -44.56 39.67 -13.12
N ALA A 828 -44.70 38.47 -13.73
CA ALA A 828 -45.47 38.11 -14.96
C ALA A 828 -45.14 38.59 -16.42
N ALA A 829 -45.68 37.81 -17.39
CA ALA A 829 -45.75 37.96 -18.87
C ALA A 829 -44.46 37.71 -19.70
N ALA A 830 -44.34 36.84 -20.72
CA ALA A 830 -45.23 35.96 -21.52
C ALA A 830 -45.97 36.54 -22.76
N ALA A 831 -45.57 36.12 -23.97
CA ALA A 831 -46.36 36.08 -25.22
C ALA A 831 -45.65 35.25 -26.33
N ALA A 832 -46.40 34.74 -27.32
CA ALA A 832 -45.90 34.06 -28.53
C ALA A 832 -46.92 34.20 -29.69
N ALA A 833 -46.51 34.01 -30.97
CA ALA A 833 -47.29 33.43 -32.09
C ALA A 833 -46.72 33.67 -33.51
N ALA A 834 -47.05 32.75 -34.43
CA ALA A 834 -47.15 32.84 -35.92
C ALA A 834 -45.97 33.44 -36.75
N ALA A 835 -45.33 32.79 -37.74
CA ALA A 835 -45.66 31.77 -38.77
C ALA A 835 -46.19 32.29 -40.13
N SER A 836 -45.45 32.04 -41.22
CA SER A 836 -45.92 32.05 -42.62
C SER A 836 -44.97 31.23 -43.55
N VAL A 837 -45.50 30.73 -44.68
CA VAL A 837 -44.98 29.62 -45.54
C VAL A 837 -45.69 29.71 -46.92
N PRO A 838 -45.19 29.24 -48.10
CA PRO A 838 -43.84 29.02 -48.66
C PRO A 838 -43.70 29.80 -50.03
N PRO A 839 -43.28 29.24 -51.21
CA PRO A 839 -42.11 28.40 -51.59
C PRO A 839 -41.19 29.07 -52.66
N GLY A 840 -40.01 28.50 -52.95
CA GLY A 840 -39.16 28.97 -54.07
C GLY A 840 -37.99 28.04 -54.46
N SER A 841 -38.09 27.42 -55.63
CA SER A 841 -37.16 26.45 -56.24
C SER A 841 -35.68 26.84 -56.38
N VAL A 842 -34.79 25.83 -56.28
CA VAL A 842 -33.55 25.51 -57.08
C VAL A 842 -32.61 24.67 -56.18
N LYS A 843 -32.04 23.51 -56.56
CA LYS A 843 -32.14 22.64 -57.76
C LYS A 843 -31.72 21.19 -57.39
N SER A 844 -31.92 20.23 -58.29
CA SER A 844 -31.26 18.91 -58.27
C SER A 844 -30.88 18.45 -59.69
N SER A 845 -29.72 17.81 -59.86
CA SER A 845 -29.33 17.08 -61.09
C SER A 845 -28.23 16.06 -60.78
N SER A 846 -28.28 14.90 -61.44
CA SER A 846 -27.51 13.70 -61.08
C SER A 846 -26.47 13.28 -62.13
N SER A 847 -25.57 12.38 -61.72
CA SER A 847 -25.05 11.23 -62.48
C SER A 847 -24.48 11.41 -63.90
N VAL A 848 -23.20 11.06 -64.07
CA VAL A 848 -22.72 10.24 -65.21
C VAL A 848 -21.71 9.22 -64.68
N ALA A 849 -21.70 8.01 -65.25
CA ALA A 849 -20.67 7.00 -65.03
C ALA A 849 -20.18 6.42 -66.37
N GLY A 850 -18.89 6.05 -66.44
CA GLY A 850 -18.24 5.45 -67.61
C GLY A 850 -17.42 6.43 -68.46
N SER A 851 -16.47 5.98 -69.30
CA SER A 851 -16.02 4.60 -69.50
C SER A 851 -14.64 4.49 -70.19
N ALA A 852 -13.73 3.72 -69.58
CA ALA A 852 -12.76 2.77 -70.18
C ALA A 852 -11.73 3.15 -71.28
N LYS A 853 -10.54 2.47 -71.17
CA LYS A 853 -9.61 1.95 -72.22
C LYS A 853 -8.33 2.73 -72.67
N LYS A 854 -7.20 2.04 -72.41
CA LYS A 854 -6.03 1.72 -73.29
C LYS A 854 -4.90 2.76 -73.51
N GLY A 855 -3.67 2.21 -73.61
CA GLY A 855 -2.37 2.89 -73.79
C GLY A 855 -1.39 2.48 -72.66
N SER A 856 -0.43 1.55 -72.75
CA SER A 856 0.30 0.88 -73.87
C SER A 856 1.24 1.84 -74.63
N VAL A 857 2.58 1.61 -74.79
CA VAL A 857 3.51 0.50 -74.40
C VAL A 857 4.97 1.07 -74.30
N ILE A 858 5.93 0.27 -73.78
CA ILE A 858 7.41 0.19 -74.06
C ILE A 858 8.29 0.44 -72.80
N ASN A 859 9.03 -0.55 -72.23
CA ASN A 859 10.30 -1.25 -72.64
C ASN A 859 11.55 -0.34 -72.49
N GLN A 860 12.77 -0.74 -72.05
CA GLN A 860 13.48 -2.01 -71.74
C GLN A 860 14.50 -1.74 -70.58
N GLU A 861 15.21 -2.67 -69.89
CA GLU A 861 15.08 -4.09 -69.52
C GLU A 861 16.27 -4.50 -68.57
N LYS A 862 16.11 -5.58 -67.77
CA LYS A 862 17.16 -6.56 -67.33
C LYS A 862 18.31 -6.08 -66.39
N HIS A 863 18.98 -6.93 -65.60
CA HIS A 863 18.90 -8.37 -65.24
C HIS A 863 19.33 -8.51 -63.75
N GLY A 864 19.04 -9.58 -62.98
CA GLY A 864 18.26 -10.80 -63.24
C GLY A 864 18.52 -11.90 -62.17
N SER A 865 17.80 -13.04 -62.27
CA SER A 865 18.01 -14.35 -61.59
C SER A 865 17.93 -14.45 -60.04
N GLN A 866 17.42 -15.52 -59.41
CA GLN A 866 16.41 -16.56 -59.77
C GLN A 866 16.05 -17.40 -58.50
N PRO A 867 15.36 -18.57 -58.62
CA PRO A 867 13.94 -18.84 -58.31
C PRO A 867 13.65 -19.11 -56.80
N ALA A 868 12.46 -18.92 -56.22
CA ALA A 868 11.08 -19.28 -56.59
C ALA A 868 10.73 -20.78 -56.47
N GLU A 869 9.87 -21.13 -55.50
CA GLU A 869 8.88 -22.20 -55.65
C GLU A 869 7.62 -21.88 -54.79
N SER A 870 6.49 -22.55 -55.05
CA SER A 870 5.17 -21.96 -54.76
C SER A 870 4.03 -22.96 -54.51
N VAL A 871 3.11 -22.59 -53.61
CA VAL A 871 1.65 -22.89 -53.61
C VAL A 871 1.22 -24.34 -53.87
N ALA A 872 0.62 -24.96 -52.84
CA ALA A 872 -0.35 -26.04 -53.01
C ALA A 872 -1.50 -25.90 -52.00
N SER A 873 -2.74 -26.15 -52.43
CA SER A 873 -3.91 -26.20 -51.55
C SER A 873 -4.78 -27.43 -51.86
N ARG A 874 -5.15 -28.16 -50.81
CA ARG A 874 -6.23 -29.16 -50.71
C ARG A 874 -6.35 -29.51 -49.20
N ARG A 875 -7.48 -29.36 -48.50
CA ARG A 875 -8.91 -29.73 -48.73
C ARG A 875 -9.17 -31.21 -48.40
N GLU A 876 -10.35 -31.43 -47.79
CA GLU A 876 -10.89 -32.67 -47.21
C GLU A 876 -10.33 -33.00 -45.80
N GLY A 877 -11.13 -33.49 -44.83
CA GLY A 877 -12.55 -33.88 -44.90
C GLY A 877 -13.41 -33.28 -43.77
N GLU A 878 -14.71 -33.13 -44.03
CA GLU A 878 -15.73 -32.80 -43.03
C GLU A 878 -16.13 -34.05 -42.24
N GLY A 879 -16.46 -33.88 -40.95
CA GLY A 879 -16.96 -34.94 -40.09
C GLY A 879 -18.00 -34.40 -39.11
N GLU A 880 -19.27 -34.43 -39.48
CA GLU A 880 -20.36 -33.97 -38.61
C GLU A 880 -20.50 -34.90 -37.39
N GLY A 881 -20.36 -34.33 -36.19
CA GLY A 881 -20.37 -35.05 -34.91
C GLY A 881 -21.13 -34.29 -33.84
N SER A 882 -22.44 -34.10 -34.03
CA SER A 882 -23.28 -33.31 -33.11
C SER A 882 -23.26 -33.86 -31.67
N ARG A 883 -22.76 -33.03 -30.73
CA ARG A 883 -22.97 -33.15 -29.28
C ARG A 883 -23.17 -31.75 -28.68
N HIS A 884 -23.94 -31.66 -27.59
CA HIS A 884 -24.43 -30.39 -27.07
C HIS A 884 -23.32 -29.48 -26.53
N SER A 885 -23.25 -28.27 -27.06
CA SER A 885 -22.57 -27.15 -26.41
C SER A 885 -23.42 -26.66 -25.21
N THR A 886 -22.97 -26.93 -23.99
CA THR A 886 -23.30 -26.05 -22.86
C THR A 886 -22.78 -24.65 -23.15
N PRO A 887 -23.46 -23.57 -22.72
CA PRO A 887 -22.97 -22.21 -22.97
C PRO A 887 -21.65 -22.00 -22.21
N GLU A 888 -20.56 -21.79 -22.95
CA GLU A 888 -19.33 -21.29 -22.36
C GLU A 888 -19.58 -19.90 -21.79
N VAL A 889 -19.34 -19.74 -20.49
CA VAL A 889 -19.27 -18.42 -19.87
C VAL A 889 -17.92 -17.81 -20.28
N VAL A 890 -17.90 -17.17 -21.44
CA VAL A 890 -16.75 -16.39 -21.93
C VAL A 890 -16.51 -15.26 -20.92
N ARG A 891 -15.56 -15.49 -20.00
CA ARG A 891 -15.17 -14.51 -19.00
C ARG A 891 -14.40 -13.39 -19.69
N GLU A 892 -14.89 -12.15 -19.55
CA GLU A 892 -14.18 -10.97 -20.02
C GLU A 892 -12.74 -10.95 -19.46
N PRO A 893 -11.74 -10.49 -20.24
CA PRO A 893 -10.38 -10.39 -19.73
C PRO A 893 -10.31 -9.40 -18.56
N THR A 894 -9.53 -9.75 -17.53
CA THR A 894 -9.12 -8.83 -16.44
C THR A 894 -8.62 -7.51 -17.03
N PRO A 895 -9.05 -6.34 -16.50
CA PRO A 895 -8.56 -5.06 -16.98
C PRO A 895 -7.06 -4.95 -16.70
N VAL A 896 -6.35 -4.32 -17.63
CA VAL A 896 -4.96 -3.88 -17.45
C VAL A 896 -5.01 -2.43 -16.99
N PRO A 897 -4.24 -2.01 -15.96
CA PRO A 897 -4.13 -0.60 -15.59
C PRO A 897 -3.68 0.27 -16.77
N SER A 898 -4.22 1.48 -16.88
CA SER A 898 -3.88 2.42 -17.95
C SER A 898 -2.48 3.03 -17.79
N THR A 899 -2.00 3.14 -16.56
CA THR A 899 -0.66 3.64 -16.22
C THR A 899 0.05 2.66 -15.29
N SER A 900 1.38 2.59 -15.38
CA SER A 900 2.19 1.76 -14.49
C SER A 900 2.34 2.42 -13.12
N VAL A 901 2.74 1.62 -12.13
CA VAL A 901 3.06 2.11 -10.77
C VAL A 901 4.26 3.09 -10.80
N TYR A 902 5.21 2.84 -11.70
CA TYR A 902 6.39 3.68 -11.88
C TYR A 902 6.04 5.03 -12.49
N MET A 903 5.18 5.08 -13.52
CA MET A 903 4.74 6.34 -14.13
C MET A 903 3.91 7.20 -13.16
N GLN A 904 3.05 6.58 -12.33
CA GLN A 904 2.34 7.30 -11.26
C GLN A 904 3.33 7.93 -10.24
N ALA A 905 4.38 7.20 -9.86
CA ALA A 905 5.43 7.73 -9.00
C ALA A 905 6.28 8.81 -9.68
N VAL A 906 6.56 8.70 -10.99
CA VAL A 906 7.25 9.75 -11.77
C VAL A 906 6.42 11.03 -11.82
N GLU A 907 5.12 10.93 -12.08
CA GLU A 907 4.23 12.09 -12.16
C GLU A 907 4.20 12.84 -10.82
N PHE A 908 3.98 12.14 -9.70
CA PHE A 908 4.11 12.71 -8.36
C PHE A 908 5.48 13.38 -8.13
N LEU A 909 6.58 12.70 -8.46
CA LEU A 909 7.95 13.24 -8.28
C LEU A 909 8.25 14.48 -9.15
N LEU A 910 7.62 14.60 -10.31
CA LEU A 910 7.69 15.77 -11.19
C LEU A 910 6.85 16.94 -10.66
N GLU A 911 5.68 16.68 -10.07
CA GLU A 911 4.80 17.69 -9.46
C GLU A 911 5.39 18.30 -8.19
N VAL A 912 5.95 17.47 -7.30
CA VAL A 912 6.64 17.89 -6.07
C VAL A 912 8.08 18.36 -6.32
N LYS A 913 8.56 18.25 -7.57
CA LYS A 913 9.82 18.84 -8.08
C LYS A 913 11.07 18.29 -7.38
N ALA A 914 11.02 17.04 -6.90
CA ALA A 914 12.11 16.35 -6.20
C ALA A 914 13.22 15.82 -7.15
N THR A 915 13.45 16.50 -8.27
CA THR A 915 14.18 16.00 -9.46
C THR A 915 15.66 16.35 -9.49
N LYS A 916 16.07 17.44 -8.83
CA LYS A 916 17.49 17.82 -8.63
C LYS A 916 18.17 17.02 -7.51
N SER A 917 17.42 16.12 -6.89
CA SER A 917 17.85 15.19 -5.85
C SER A 917 18.99 14.27 -6.32
N LYS A 918 19.98 14.07 -5.45
CA LYS A 918 20.93 12.96 -5.50
C LYS A 918 20.65 12.03 -4.33
N PHE A 919 20.81 10.73 -4.50
CA PHE A 919 20.60 9.75 -3.44
C PHE A 919 21.70 8.67 -3.47
N GLY A 920 22.57 8.69 -2.46
CA GLY A 920 23.73 7.80 -2.33
C GLY A 920 24.76 7.89 -3.47
N ASP A 921 25.60 6.86 -3.60
CA ASP A 921 26.68 6.79 -4.59
C ASP A 921 26.21 6.86 -6.05
N THR A 922 24.93 6.55 -6.33
CA THR A 922 24.37 6.69 -7.68
C THR A 922 23.81 8.09 -7.88
N LYS A 923 24.33 8.80 -8.89
CA LYS A 923 23.92 10.17 -9.27
C LYS A 923 22.48 10.30 -9.83
N ARG A 924 21.58 9.35 -9.55
CA ARG A 924 20.21 9.29 -10.06
C ARG A 924 19.22 9.67 -8.96
N SER A 925 18.30 10.57 -9.29
CA SER A 925 17.13 10.87 -8.47
C SER A 925 16.14 9.69 -8.38
N PHE A 926 15.18 9.75 -7.46
CA PHE A 926 14.06 8.80 -7.41
C PHE A 926 13.29 8.74 -8.75
N ALA A 927 13.12 9.88 -9.43
CA ALA A 927 12.43 9.95 -10.73
C ALA A 927 13.20 9.18 -11.83
N GLU A 928 14.53 9.29 -11.86
CA GLU A 928 15.39 8.55 -12.80
C GLU A 928 15.40 7.05 -12.53
N ARG A 929 15.21 6.62 -11.28
CA ARG A 929 15.03 5.20 -10.95
C ARG A 929 13.65 4.70 -11.36
N ALA A 930 12.59 5.45 -11.09
CA ALA A 930 11.24 5.09 -11.53
C ALA A 930 11.17 4.97 -13.07
N LEU A 931 11.75 5.93 -13.80
CA LEU A 931 11.90 5.84 -15.27
C LEU A 931 12.80 4.67 -15.71
N ALA A 932 13.81 4.28 -14.94
CA ALA A 932 14.61 3.10 -15.26
C ALA A 932 13.84 1.78 -15.05
N HIS A 933 13.03 1.66 -13.99
CA HIS A 933 12.16 0.51 -13.77
C HIS A 933 11.03 0.42 -14.79
N GLU A 934 10.50 1.57 -15.27
CA GLU A 934 9.50 1.58 -16.35
C GLU A 934 10.03 0.96 -17.65
N LEU A 935 11.28 1.23 -18.02
CA LEU A 935 11.93 0.59 -19.19
C LEU A 935 12.20 -0.92 -19.00
N LEU A 936 12.13 -1.43 -17.77
CA LEU A 936 12.33 -2.85 -17.42
C LEU A 936 11.01 -3.60 -17.17
N ALA A 937 9.90 -2.88 -17.02
CA ALA A 937 8.60 -3.45 -16.71
C ALA A 937 8.01 -4.22 -17.90
N LYS A 938 7.30 -5.32 -17.63
CA LYS A 938 6.67 -6.15 -18.67
C LYS A 938 5.46 -5.43 -19.29
N GLY A 939 5.70 -4.71 -20.38
CA GLY A 939 4.71 -3.84 -21.03
C GLY A 939 4.95 -2.35 -20.79
N GLY A 940 5.86 -2.00 -19.89
CA GLY A 940 6.48 -0.67 -19.86
C GLY A 940 7.56 -0.55 -20.93
N GLY A 941 7.98 0.68 -21.21
CA GLY A 941 8.91 1.00 -22.28
C GLY A 941 8.86 2.49 -22.65
N PRO A 942 9.61 2.91 -23.68
CA PRO A 942 9.59 4.29 -24.15
C PRO A 942 8.26 4.58 -24.87
N SER A 943 7.26 5.00 -24.11
CA SER A 943 5.97 5.51 -24.59
C SER A 943 6.03 7.03 -24.83
N ALA A 944 4.98 7.62 -25.42
CA ALA A 944 4.87 9.06 -25.53
C ALA A 944 4.84 9.74 -24.14
N GLU A 945 4.13 9.15 -23.16
CA GLU A 945 4.03 9.65 -21.78
C GLU A 945 5.37 9.53 -21.04
N TYR A 946 6.09 8.42 -21.20
CA TYR A 946 7.46 8.23 -20.70
C TYR A 946 8.38 9.35 -21.19
N ASN A 947 8.37 9.61 -22.50
CA ASN A 947 9.24 10.61 -23.12
C ASN A 947 8.84 12.05 -22.75
N VAL A 948 7.56 12.35 -22.55
CA VAL A 948 7.10 13.63 -21.97
C VAL A 948 7.56 13.79 -20.52
N ALA A 949 7.51 12.74 -19.71
CA ALA A 949 7.97 12.77 -18.33
C ALA A 949 9.51 12.93 -18.23
N LEU A 950 10.27 12.24 -19.08
CA LEU A 950 11.72 12.38 -19.20
C LEU A 950 12.12 13.79 -19.71
N ALA A 951 11.35 14.36 -20.65
CA ALA A 951 11.53 15.74 -21.07
C ALA A 951 11.26 16.75 -19.93
N ARG A 952 10.16 16.59 -19.18
CA ARG A 952 9.86 17.41 -17.98
C ARG A 952 11.00 17.35 -16.96
N LEU A 953 11.58 16.17 -16.73
CA LEU A 953 12.75 15.96 -15.87
C LEU A 953 13.98 16.74 -16.36
N HIS A 954 14.36 16.57 -17.64
CA HIS A 954 15.49 17.31 -18.24
C HIS A 954 15.26 18.83 -18.25
N MET A 955 14.03 19.30 -18.50
CA MET A 955 13.66 20.71 -18.40
C MET A 955 13.85 21.26 -16.98
N GLN A 956 13.43 20.53 -15.94
CA GLN A 956 13.67 20.93 -14.55
C GLN A 956 15.17 20.93 -14.19
N LYS A 957 15.99 20.09 -14.83
CA LYS A 957 17.47 20.10 -14.72
C LYS A 957 18.15 21.17 -15.60
N LYS A 958 17.42 21.87 -16.47
CA LYS A 958 17.92 22.77 -17.54
C LYS A 958 18.79 22.08 -18.62
N GLU A 959 18.58 20.78 -18.83
CA GLU A 959 19.22 19.92 -19.83
C GLU A 959 18.43 19.99 -21.16
N TYR A 960 18.34 21.20 -21.75
CA TYR A 960 17.40 21.50 -22.84
C TYR A 960 17.61 20.70 -24.14
N ALA A 961 18.82 20.20 -24.42
CA ALA A 961 19.10 19.41 -25.62
C ALA A 961 18.51 18.00 -25.53
N ASP A 962 18.66 17.34 -24.37
CA ASP A 962 18.14 16.00 -24.12
C ASP A 962 16.61 16.04 -24.01
N ALA A 963 16.04 17.10 -23.44
CA ALA A 963 14.60 17.37 -23.48
C ALA A 963 14.05 17.49 -24.93
N GLU A 964 14.78 18.15 -25.83
CA GLU A 964 14.38 18.28 -27.24
C GLU A 964 14.36 16.92 -27.96
N ALA A 965 15.32 16.05 -27.67
CA ALA A 965 15.37 14.69 -28.20
C ALA A 965 14.16 13.85 -27.72
N CYS A 966 13.89 13.86 -26.40
CA CYS A 966 12.76 13.15 -25.81
C CYS A 966 11.42 13.61 -26.40
N LEU A 967 11.21 14.92 -26.59
CA LEU A 967 9.96 15.45 -27.16
C LEU A 967 9.80 15.12 -28.66
N LYS A 968 10.89 15.02 -29.41
CA LYS A 968 10.87 14.51 -30.79
C LYS A 968 10.48 13.03 -30.84
N GLU A 969 10.94 12.22 -29.90
CA GLU A 969 10.50 10.83 -29.79
C GLU A 969 9.02 10.74 -29.39
N ALA A 970 8.59 11.47 -28.35
CA ALA A 970 7.19 11.53 -27.92
C ALA A 970 6.22 11.90 -29.05
N THR A 971 6.49 13.00 -29.77
CA THR A 971 5.65 13.47 -30.89
C THR A 971 5.73 12.58 -32.13
N SER A 972 6.75 11.72 -32.25
CA SER A 972 6.82 10.68 -33.29
C SER A 972 6.01 9.43 -32.96
N MET A 973 5.82 9.13 -31.66
CA MET A 973 5.01 8.01 -31.17
C MET A 973 3.53 8.37 -31.12
N ASP A 974 3.19 9.55 -30.59
CA ASP A 974 1.85 10.11 -30.59
C ASP A 974 1.89 11.60 -31.00
N PHE A 975 1.49 11.87 -32.23
CA PHE A 975 1.40 13.22 -32.78
C PHE A 975 0.16 14.00 -32.34
N GLN A 976 -0.79 13.34 -31.65
CA GLN A 976 -2.04 13.89 -31.13
C GLN A 976 -2.00 14.21 -29.63
N ASN A 977 -0.95 13.77 -28.92
CA ASN A 977 -0.76 14.07 -27.50
C ASN A 977 -0.58 15.59 -27.29
N PRO A 978 -1.53 16.30 -26.66
CA PRO A 978 -1.44 17.74 -26.46
C PRO A 978 -0.30 18.11 -25.51
N ASP A 979 -0.02 17.29 -24.51
CA ASP A 979 1.02 17.54 -23.50
C ASP A 979 2.43 17.48 -24.10
N ALA A 980 2.65 16.66 -25.14
CA ALA A 980 3.90 16.63 -25.89
C ALA A 980 4.14 17.93 -26.69
N TRP A 981 3.09 18.50 -27.30
CA TRP A 981 3.17 19.79 -27.98
C TRP A 981 3.29 20.95 -26.98
N ALA A 982 2.60 20.89 -25.84
CA ALA A 982 2.73 21.85 -24.74
C ALA A 982 4.18 21.96 -24.24
N MET A 983 4.79 20.83 -23.88
CA MET A 983 6.18 20.79 -23.40
C MET A 983 7.17 21.22 -24.50
N THR A 984 6.89 20.91 -25.77
CA THR A 984 7.70 21.42 -26.91
C THR A 984 7.61 22.94 -27.03
N GLY A 985 6.42 23.53 -26.90
CA GLY A 985 6.25 24.98 -26.86
C GLY A 985 6.97 25.61 -25.67
N HIS A 986 6.85 25.02 -24.48
CA HIS A 986 7.53 25.49 -23.27
C HIS A 986 9.05 25.42 -23.36
N LEU A 987 9.61 24.38 -23.99
CA LEU A 987 11.05 24.23 -24.20
C LEU A 987 11.59 25.31 -25.16
N ASN A 988 10.89 25.56 -26.28
CA ASN A 988 11.28 26.59 -27.23
C ASN A 988 11.13 28.01 -26.62
N TYR A 989 10.08 28.26 -25.83
CA TYR A 989 9.90 29.51 -25.09
C TYR A 989 11.06 29.80 -24.13
N MET A 990 11.50 28.80 -23.34
CA MET A 990 12.65 28.94 -22.43
C MET A 990 14.01 29.05 -23.15
N ARG A 991 14.06 28.82 -24.46
CA ARG A 991 15.23 29.06 -25.33
C ARG A 991 15.18 30.40 -26.06
N GLY A 992 14.03 31.08 -26.09
CA GLY A 992 13.77 32.28 -26.89
C GLY A 992 13.36 31.99 -28.35
N ASP A 993 13.10 30.74 -28.71
CA ASP A 993 12.65 30.31 -30.06
C ASP A 993 11.14 30.58 -30.25
N MET A 994 10.72 31.86 -30.07
CA MET A 994 9.31 32.25 -29.87
C MET A 994 8.36 31.84 -31.00
N ALA A 995 8.78 31.91 -32.26
CA ALA A 995 7.95 31.52 -33.40
C ALA A 995 7.59 30.01 -33.36
N VAL A 996 8.55 29.16 -33.00
CA VAL A 996 8.33 27.71 -32.85
C VAL A 996 7.47 27.42 -31.62
N ALA A 997 7.63 28.20 -30.55
CA ALA A 997 6.77 28.11 -29.37
C ALA A 997 5.30 28.45 -29.71
N LYS A 998 5.07 29.52 -30.49
CA LYS A 998 3.74 29.94 -30.97
C LYS A 998 3.03 28.83 -31.75
N ASP A 999 3.70 28.27 -32.76
CA ASP A 999 3.18 27.15 -33.56
C ASP A 999 2.83 25.92 -32.71
N CYS A 1000 3.65 25.62 -31.70
CA CYS A 1000 3.39 24.49 -30.78
C CYS A 1000 2.18 24.75 -29.87
N TYR A 1001 2.01 25.98 -29.36
CA TYR A 1001 0.87 26.34 -28.52
C TYR A 1001 -0.45 26.41 -29.31
N ASP A 1002 -0.46 27.07 -30.47
CA ASP A 1002 -1.63 27.09 -31.37
C ASP A 1002 -2.03 25.66 -31.78
N ARG A 1003 -1.06 24.78 -32.03
CA ARG A 1003 -1.32 23.35 -32.28
C ARG A 1003 -1.86 22.63 -31.05
N THR A 1004 -1.34 22.90 -29.86
CA THR A 1004 -1.81 22.27 -28.62
C THR A 1004 -3.28 22.60 -28.36
N LEU A 1005 -3.65 23.89 -28.49
CA LEU A 1005 -5.02 24.38 -28.32
C LEU A 1005 -5.98 23.97 -29.45
N SER A 1006 -5.49 23.29 -30.49
CA SER A 1006 -6.34 22.73 -31.57
C SER A 1006 -6.88 21.32 -31.29
N PHE A 1007 -6.42 20.67 -30.21
CA PHE A 1007 -6.88 19.34 -29.81
C PHE A 1007 -8.16 19.38 -28.96
N VAL A 1008 -8.89 18.27 -28.92
CA VAL A 1008 -10.16 18.12 -28.18
C VAL A 1008 -9.94 17.83 -26.68
N ARG A 1009 -8.72 17.41 -26.30
CA ARG A 1009 -8.29 17.23 -24.91
C ARG A 1009 -7.36 18.38 -24.53
N ASP A 1010 -7.70 19.10 -23.47
CA ASP A 1010 -6.83 20.12 -22.89
C ASP A 1010 -5.52 19.50 -22.36
N ALA A 1011 -4.45 20.30 -22.30
CA ALA A 1011 -3.17 19.91 -21.72
C ALA A 1011 -3.13 20.18 -20.20
N GLN A 1012 -2.28 19.47 -19.46
CA GLN A 1012 -2.16 19.61 -17.98
C GLN A 1012 -1.89 21.04 -17.50
N ASP A 1013 -1.15 21.87 -18.25
CA ASP A 1013 -0.81 23.26 -17.90
C ASP A 1013 -1.37 24.28 -18.91
N THR A 1014 -2.67 24.17 -19.19
CA THR A 1014 -3.37 25.02 -20.17
C THR A 1014 -3.33 26.52 -19.81
N HIS A 1015 -3.23 26.88 -18.52
CA HIS A 1015 -3.06 28.28 -18.10
C HIS A 1015 -1.71 28.88 -18.52
N ALA A 1016 -0.60 28.18 -18.28
CA ALA A 1016 0.72 28.63 -18.73
C ALA A 1016 0.82 28.73 -20.26
N ILE A 1017 0.14 27.85 -20.99
CA ILE A 1017 0.04 27.90 -22.46
C ILE A 1017 -0.62 29.20 -22.90
N TYR A 1018 -1.80 29.56 -22.36
CA TYR A 1018 -2.46 30.81 -22.72
C TYR A 1018 -1.60 32.04 -22.43
N LEU A 1019 -1.00 32.14 -21.23
CA LEU A 1019 -0.16 33.29 -20.88
C LEU A 1019 1.05 33.45 -21.79
N ARG A 1020 1.77 32.35 -22.06
CA ARG A 1020 2.98 32.38 -22.91
C ARG A 1020 2.61 32.64 -24.38
N LEU A 1021 1.53 32.06 -24.90
CA LEU A 1021 1.04 32.34 -26.25
C LEU A 1021 0.60 33.80 -26.40
N ALA A 1022 -0.16 34.33 -25.44
CA ALA A 1022 -0.64 35.72 -25.46
C ALA A 1022 0.52 36.73 -25.32
N SER A 1023 1.55 36.41 -24.52
CA SER A 1023 2.79 37.19 -24.42
C SER A 1023 3.55 37.24 -25.75
N ILE A 1024 3.68 36.12 -26.46
CA ILE A 1024 4.26 36.12 -27.83
C ILE A 1024 3.40 36.97 -28.77
N CYS A 1025 2.07 36.88 -28.70
CA CYS A 1025 1.18 37.69 -29.54
C CYS A 1025 1.28 39.21 -29.25
N LEU A 1026 1.57 39.63 -28.01
CA LEU A 1026 1.92 41.03 -27.71
C LEU A 1026 3.24 41.44 -28.37
N GLN A 1027 4.26 40.59 -28.31
CA GLN A 1027 5.58 40.86 -28.91
C GLN A 1027 5.51 40.94 -30.44
N ASP A 1028 4.68 40.11 -31.07
CA ASP A 1028 4.39 40.13 -32.52
C ASP A 1028 3.48 41.31 -32.94
N ALA A 1029 3.02 42.15 -32.00
CA ALA A 1029 2.01 43.21 -32.20
C ALA A 1029 0.64 42.72 -32.72
N GLU A 1030 0.31 41.44 -32.52
CA GLU A 1030 -1.01 40.85 -32.79
C GLU A 1030 -1.99 41.15 -31.64
N PHE A 1031 -2.18 42.43 -31.30
CA PHE A 1031 -2.86 42.87 -30.08
C PHE A 1031 -4.28 42.28 -29.90
N GLU A 1032 -5.06 42.13 -30.97
CA GLU A 1032 -6.36 41.45 -30.95
C GLU A 1032 -6.26 39.97 -30.55
N LYS A 1033 -5.30 39.22 -31.12
CA LYS A 1033 -5.08 37.82 -30.73
C LYS A 1033 -4.59 37.75 -29.28
N ALA A 1034 -3.71 38.67 -28.88
CA ALA A 1034 -3.24 38.76 -27.51
C ALA A 1034 -4.39 39.02 -26.51
N LYS A 1035 -5.22 40.05 -26.73
CA LYS A 1035 -6.41 40.38 -25.92
C LYS A 1035 -7.30 39.17 -25.72
N ASN A 1036 -7.71 38.52 -26.81
CA ASN A 1036 -8.58 37.34 -26.78
C ASN A 1036 -7.93 36.14 -26.07
N THR A 1037 -6.61 35.93 -26.23
CA THR A 1037 -5.89 34.82 -25.58
C THR A 1037 -5.67 35.06 -24.09
N PHE A 1038 -5.39 36.31 -23.67
CA PHE A 1038 -5.32 36.68 -22.25
C PHE A 1038 -6.70 36.56 -21.59
N LEU A 1039 -7.80 36.93 -22.24
CA LEU A 1039 -9.15 36.72 -21.70
C LEU A 1039 -9.49 35.23 -21.49
N LEU A 1040 -8.91 34.31 -22.27
CA LEU A 1040 -9.00 32.86 -22.00
C LEU A 1040 -8.19 32.46 -20.74
N ALA A 1041 -7.01 33.03 -20.53
CA ALA A 1041 -6.26 32.86 -19.28
C ALA A 1041 -7.04 33.41 -18.08
N CYS A 1042 -7.58 34.63 -18.16
CA CYS A 1042 -8.41 35.25 -17.11
C CYS A 1042 -9.64 34.38 -16.79
N LYS A 1043 -10.27 33.75 -17.79
CA LYS A 1043 -11.40 32.85 -17.61
C LYS A 1043 -11.02 31.52 -16.92
N HIS A 1044 -9.79 31.03 -17.11
CA HIS A 1044 -9.32 29.78 -16.51
C HIS A 1044 -8.73 29.97 -15.11
N SER A 1045 -7.94 31.03 -14.90
CA SER A 1045 -7.34 31.39 -13.61
C SER A 1045 -6.96 32.88 -13.64
N PRO A 1046 -7.82 33.78 -13.14
CA PRO A 1046 -7.53 35.22 -13.12
C PRO A 1046 -6.28 35.52 -12.29
N SER A 1047 -5.29 36.18 -12.90
CA SER A 1047 -4.04 36.62 -12.27
C SER A 1047 -3.65 38.03 -12.71
N CYS A 1048 -2.76 38.68 -11.94
CA CYS A 1048 -2.23 40.01 -12.29
C CYS A 1048 -1.62 40.01 -13.70
N VAL A 1049 -0.81 39.01 -14.05
CA VAL A 1049 -0.18 38.90 -15.37
C VAL A 1049 -1.23 38.72 -16.47
N SER A 1050 -2.29 37.95 -16.22
CA SER A 1050 -3.38 37.77 -17.20
C SER A 1050 -4.10 39.09 -17.51
N TRP A 1051 -4.47 39.85 -16.47
CA TRP A 1051 -5.21 41.11 -16.62
C TRP A 1051 -4.33 42.27 -17.09
N LEU A 1052 -3.07 42.34 -16.67
CA LEU A 1052 -2.07 43.24 -17.23
C LEU A 1052 -1.91 42.98 -18.74
N GLY A 1053 -1.87 41.71 -19.16
CA GLY A 1053 -1.84 41.32 -20.57
C GLY A 1053 -3.04 41.82 -21.38
N VAL A 1054 -4.26 41.73 -20.83
CA VAL A 1054 -5.46 42.35 -21.44
C VAL A 1054 -5.31 43.87 -21.49
N GLY A 1055 -4.94 44.50 -20.37
CA GLY A 1055 -4.80 45.96 -20.25
C GLY A 1055 -3.82 46.56 -21.24
N ILE A 1056 -2.65 45.93 -21.41
CA ILE A 1056 -1.65 46.30 -22.43
C ILE A 1056 -2.24 46.14 -23.83
N ALA A 1057 -2.89 45.02 -24.14
CA ALA A 1057 -3.47 44.79 -25.46
C ALA A 1057 -4.55 45.84 -25.81
N CYS A 1058 -5.48 46.12 -24.90
CA CYS A 1058 -6.50 47.15 -25.06
C CYS A 1058 -5.89 48.56 -25.21
N TYR A 1059 -4.86 48.91 -24.42
CA TYR A 1059 -4.16 50.19 -24.55
C TYR A 1059 -3.49 50.33 -25.93
N ARG A 1060 -2.83 49.28 -26.43
CA ARG A 1060 -2.21 49.26 -27.77
C ARG A 1060 -3.23 49.30 -28.91
N LEU A 1061 -4.46 48.84 -28.68
CA LEU A 1061 -5.61 48.99 -29.59
C LEU A 1061 -6.29 50.37 -29.51
N GLY A 1062 -5.98 51.18 -28.49
CA GLY A 1062 -6.62 52.47 -28.21
C GLY A 1062 -7.96 52.37 -27.45
N GLU A 1063 -8.29 51.19 -26.94
CA GLU A 1063 -9.52 50.89 -26.20
C GLU A 1063 -9.38 51.29 -24.71
N LEU A 1064 -9.15 52.59 -24.47
CA LEU A 1064 -8.67 53.11 -23.18
C LEU A 1064 -9.56 52.76 -21.97
N SER A 1065 -10.87 52.59 -22.15
CA SER A 1065 -11.78 52.16 -21.07
C SER A 1065 -11.59 50.69 -20.70
N GLU A 1066 -11.53 49.79 -21.69
CA GLU A 1066 -11.28 48.36 -21.43
C GLU A 1066 -9.85 48.11 -20.95
N ALA A 1067 -8.90 48.99 -21.33
CA ALA A 1067 -7.56 49.02 -20.75
C ALA A 1067 -7.58 49.41 -19.27
N GLU A 1068 -8.32 50.45 -18.90
CA GLU A 1068 -8.48 50.87 -17.50
C GLU A 1068 -9.15 49.79 -16.65
N ASP A 1069 -10.28 49.23 -17.11
CA ASP A 1069 -11.01 48.18 -16.40
C ASP A 1069 -10.08 46.98 -16.12
N ALA A 1070 -9.37 46.48 -17.15
CA ALA A 1070 -8.44 45.36 -17.01
C ALA A 1070 -7.22 45.68 -16.11
N LEU A 1071 -6.64 46.88 -16.21
CA LEU A 1071 -5.54 47.29 -15.33
C LEU A 1071 -6.01 47.49 -13.88
N SER A 1072 -7.27 47.85 -13.66
CA SER A 1072 -7.84 47.95 -12.31
C SER A 1072 -8.00 46.59 -11.66
N GLU A 1073 -8.46 45.56 -12.39
CA GLU A 1073 -8.51 44.17 -11.95
C GLU A 1073 -7.09 43.61 -11.68
N ALA A 1074 -6.09 43.95 -12.52
CA ALA A 1074 -4.70 43.59 -12.25
C ALA A 1074 -4.19 44.20 -10.93
N ASN A 1075 -4.49 45.48 -10.68
CA ASN A 1075 -4.12 46.21 -9.45
C ASN A 1075 -4.83 45.65 -8.20
N ILE A 1076 -6.07 45.18 -8.35
CA ILE A 1076 -6.83 44.49 -7.28
C ILE A 1076 -6.14 43.19 -6.87
N LEU A 1077 -5.60 42.42 -7.83
CA LEU A 1077 -4.91 41.16 -7.56
C LEU A 1077 -3.46 41.34 -7.06
N ASN A 1078 -2.73 42.36 -7.55
CA ASN A 1078 -1.40 42.70 -7.08
C ASN A 1078 -1.10 44.21 -7.20
N ASN A 1079 -1.38 44.96 -6.13
CA ASN A 1079 -1.07 46.40 -6.06
C ASN A 1079 0.42 46.75 -5.94
N ALA A 1080 1.29 45.73 -5.86
CA ALA A 1080 2.75 45.85 -5.85
C ALA A 1080 3.38 45.47 -7.20
N ASP A 1081 2.60 45.43 -8.27
CA ASP A 1081 3.10 45.32 -9.65
C ASP A 1081 3.46 46.71 -10.22
N PRO A 1082 4.72 46.98 -10.59
CA PRO A 1082 5.12 48.30 -11.09
C PRO A 1082 4.69 48.57 -12.54
N GLU A 1083 4.47 47.53 -13.35
CA GLU A 1083 4.05 47.68 -14.75
C GLU A 1083 2.58 48.07 -14.83
N VAL A 1084 1.72 47.49 -13.97
CA VAL A 1084 0.32 47.89 -13.82
C VAL A 1084 0.19 49.39 -13.52
N TRP A 1085 0.97 49.92 -12.55
CA TRP A 1085 0.99 51.36 -12.26
C TRP A 1085 1.56 52.20 -13.41
N GLY A 1086 2.52 51.67 -14.17
CA GLY A 1086 3.08 52.33 -15.36
C GLY A 1086 2.04 52.48 -16.49
N TYR A 1087 1.31 51.40 -16.81
CA TYR A 1087 0.25 51.44 -17.83
C TYR A 1087 -0.99 52.23 -17.36
N LEU A 1088 -1.34 52.20 -16.07
CA LEU A 1088 -2.36 53.10 -15.51
C LEU A 1088 -1.96 54.58 -15.66
N SER A 1089 -0.67 54.91 -15.48
CA SER A 1089 -0.16 56.26 -15.75
C SER A 1089 -0.38 56.66 -17.22
N LEU A 1090 -0.02 55.80 -18.18
CA LEU A 1090 -0.24 56.05 -19.61
C LEU A 1090 -1.73 56.27 -19.96
N VAL A 1091 -2.63 55.43 -19.44
CA VAL A 1091 -4.07 55.60 -19.65
C VAL A 1091 -4.58 56.91 -19.04
N CYS A 1092 -4.14 57.29 -17.83
CA CYS A 1092 -4.49 58.56 -17.21
C CYS A 1092 -3.93 59.79 -17.96
N LEU A 1093 -2.70 59.71 -18.51
CA LEU A 1093 -2.12 60.75 -19.36
C LEU A 1093 -2.96 60.94 -20.64
N GLN A 1094 -3.27 59.85 -21.35
CA GLN A 1094 -3.99 59.87 -22.62
C GLN A 1094 -5.49 60.22 -22.46
N THR A 1095 -6.08 59.97 -21.29
CA THR A 1095 -7.45 60.41 -20.93
C THR A 1095 -7.53 61.80 -20.30
N GLY A 1096 -6.40 62.48 -20.06
CA GLY A 1096 -6.36 63.86 -19.54
C GLY A 1096 -6.43 64.00 -18.01
N ARG A 1097 -6.35 62.90 -17.26
CA ARG A 1097 -6.57 62.87 -15.79
C ARG A 1097 -5.29 63.17 -15.02
N GLN A 1098 -4.94 64.46 -14.97
CA GLN A 1098 -3.66 64.96 -14.50
C GLN A 1098 -3.25 64.45 -13.10
N LEU A 1099 -4.15 64.52 -12.12
CA LEU A 1099 -3.87 64.12 -10.73
C LEU A 1099 -3.70 62.61 -10.56
N GLU A 1100 -4.40 61.81 -11.37
CA GLU A 1100 -4.35 60.34 -11.31
C GLU A 1100 -3.10 59.83 -12.04
N ALA A 1101 -2.72 60.46 -13.16
CA ALA A 1101 -1.44 60.20 -13.85
C ALA A 1101 -0.23 60.45 -12.94
N GLU A 1102 -0.18 61.61 -12.29
CA GLU A 1102 0.92 61.97 -11.39
C GLU A 1102 1.01 61.02 -10.18
N GLN A 1103 -0.14 60.54 -9.67
CA GLN A 1103 -0.20 59.55 -8.60
C GLN A 1103 0.26 58.17 -9.08
N ALA A 1104 -0.30 57.66 -10.18
CA ALA A 1104 0.06 56.36 -10.73
C ALA A 1104 1.57 56.28 -11.05
N TYR A 1105 2.13 57.31 -11.67
CA TYR A 1105 3.58 57.41 -11.91
C TYR A 1105 4.39 57.40 -10.61
N LYS A 1106 4.02 58.19 -9.59
CA LYS A 1106 4.68 58.15 -8.27
C LYS A 1106 4.63 56.75 -7.64
N TYR A 1107 3.53 56.03 -7.79
CA TYR A 1107 3.41 54.66 -7.29
C TYR A 1107 4.27 53.67 -8.10
N ALA A 1108 4.30 53.76 -9.44
CA ALA A 1108 5.18 52.94 -10.28
C ALA A 1108 6.67 53.07 -9.88
N ILE A 1109 7.16 54.32 -9.71
CA ILE A 1109 8.54 54.58 -9.26
C ILE A 1109 8.78 54.08 -7.83
N LYS A 1110 7.81 54.26 -6.91
CA LYS A 1110 7.90 53.81 -5.51
C LYS A 1110 7.91 52.29 -5.37
N VAL A 1111 7.17 51.58 -6.22
CA VAL A 1111 7.08 50.11 -6.24
C VAL A 1111 8.29 49.49 -6.95
N GLY A 1112 8.91 50.22 -7.88
CA GLY A 1112 10.20 49.86 -8.49
C GLY A 1112 10.10 49.55 -9.98
N LEU A 1113 9.45 50.40 -10.77
CA LEU A 1113 9.44 50.26 -12.22
C LEU A 1113 10.88 50.36 -12.78
N HIS A 1114 11.27 49.33 -13.52
CA HIS A 1114 12.63 49.14 -14.07
C HIS A 1114 12.65 48.84 -15.57
N ASP A 1115 11.49 48.75 -16.23
CA ASP A 1115 11.43 48.68 -17.69
C ASP A 1115 11.77 50.05 -18.30
N GLU A 1116 12.96 50.14 -18.91
CA GLU A 1116 13.43 51.33 -19.61
C GLU A 1116 12.52 51.71 -20.80
N GLY A 1117 11.84 50.73 -21.43
CA GLY A 1117 10.92 50.93 -22.54
C GLY A 1117 9.64 51.64 -22.09
N LEU A 1118 8.90 51.04 -21.14
CA LEU A 1118 7.71 51.66 -20.55
C LEU A 1118 8.03 53.01 -19.88
N MET A 1119 9.18 53.15 -19.24
CA MET A 1119 9.64 54.43 -18.68
C MET A 1119 9.85 55.50 -19.76
N SER A 1120 10.48 55.16 -20.89
CA SER A 1120 10.64 56.11 -22.02
C SER A 1120 9.29 56.50 -22.60
N GLU A 1121 8.37 55.55 -22.79
CA GLU A 1121 7.02 55.86 -23.30
C GLU A 1121 6.24 56.79 -22.36
N ILE A 1122 6.33 56.58 -21.04
CA ILE A 1122 5.73 57.48 -20.05
C ILE A 1122 6.34 58.89 -20.14
N HIS A 1123 7.67 59.02 -20.29
CA HIS A 1123 8.34 60.32 -20.40
C HIS A 1123 8.02 61.05 -21.73
N ASP A 1124 7.94 60.33 -22.83
CA ASP A 1124 7.57 60.89 -24.14
C ASP A 1124 6.08 61.31 -24.15
N MET A 1125 5.20 60.54 -23.50
CA MET A 1125 3.79 60.90 -23.33
C MET A 1125 3.63 62.11 -22.40
N GLN A 1126 4.31 62.15 -21.25
CA GLN A 1126 4.33 63.31 -20.33
C GLN A 1126 4.80 64.59 -21.02
N GLN A 1127 5.86 64.53 -21.84
CA GLN A 1127 6.32 65.66 -22.66
C GLN A 1127 5.27 66.07 -23.71
N THR A 1128 4.55 65.11 -24.29
CA THR A 1128 3.53 65.36 -25.33
C THR A 1128 2.26 66.01 -24.77
N VAL A 1129 1.80 65.60 -23.58
CA VAL A 1129 0.59 66.15 -22.94
C VAL A 1129 0.87 67.34 -22.02
N GLY A 1130 2.12 67.51 -21.56
CA GLY A 1130 2.57 68.65 -20.75
C GLY A 1130 2.19 68.58 -19.26
N PHE A 1131 1.94 67.38 -18.73
CA PHE A 1131 1.63 67.15 -17.31
C PHE A 1131 1.94 65.70 -16.88
N GLY A 1132 1.88 65.44 -15.57
CA GLY A 1132 2.00 64.10 -14.98
C GLY A 1132 3.41 63.70 -14.53
N ASP A 1133 4.44 64.42 -14.96
CA ASP A 1133 5.74 64.44 -14.31
C ASP A 1133 5.67 65.36 -13.05
N PRO A 1134 5.95 64.86 -11.84
CA PRO A 1134 5.92 65.63 -10.60
C PRO A 1134 7.11 66.58 -10.40
N THR A 1135 7.95 66.79 -11.42
CA THR A 1135 9.05 67.78 -11.42
C THR A 1135 8.69 69.10 -12.12
N PHE A 1136 7.47 69.24 -12.67
CA PHE A 1136 6.95 70.43 -13.34
C PHE A 1136 6.11 71.36 -12.44
#